data_AF-A0A1D9G612-F1
#
_entry.id   AF-A0A1D9G612-F1
#
_cell.length_a   1.000
_cell.length_b   1.000
_cell.length_c   1.000
_cell.angle_alpha   90.00
_cell.angle_beta   90.00
_cell.angle_gamma   90.00
#
_symmetry.space_group_name_H-M   'P 1'
#
loop_
_entity.id
_entity.type
_entity.pdbx_description
1 polymer ?
#
loop_
_entity_poly.entity_id
_entity_poly.type
_entity_poly.pdbx_seq_one_letter_code
_entity_poly.pdbx_strand_id
1 'polypeptide(L)'
;MTTETIVIVTSIAPGNVNKQQAAINSWLSLGFEVVSLNILEEIEKLQPLYQDIKFHRVFRDGREHYGKPYVYIDDLLSYLREYGSKICGIVNADIILKAEQDFTEFIREQTQQSILLASRVDIDTPESINGEIYDVGVDVFFFEKELLEKFPSSDFCLGIPFWDFWVPVIAWQQGLTIKDLVSPVAYHVKHSTNYSYEIWQKSALKFTKIFAPARYEYYQEISDINKVDYDLIGHIDNYIVKQFLTIYQNSKQAIIYKPRLPDAQNPVYSHTNTKNYDYNSLVWLAWTCYHSGNFTTMAEELKNSLSITPYQPTETISDWIEQFTTFSAAYGSPFDSYPFSNLSEWQELIRSTLLNRPFSTYKWKPKVSIITSVFKGDKYIEHFLKDITQQTVFAECELILVNPNSPGNEEPVIKKYMTRYPNIIYIKLDEDPGLYEVWNMSIGLARGHYITNANLDDRRAPRHIEEHMRALDEHPDVDVVCAPLKVTMQPNETWDNNTAHAVWYVGFPEYFGTEDFFQEKWWAEGEEKGKIGSQNLPHCMPVWRKSVHEKNGYFDEIGYGASADWEFWLRCSTNGSKFMLLREPLGIYLEDPQSYNRRFESTVDFEKKILQEYYVPLTEKSNGNGSLDVSQTEEQDSGFEDSGDYPKKLNLASALQYHYGEHRSGWSYAMNSLKALHNDAGILVDGFIEKKFAWGWDPGDCNNTPTAYTEPWIGFIHCPPYAPKWFQEHLSPQAIFASQLWQESIKYCQGLFCLSEDSRRWLQKQLDVPIVSIIHPTETPDVTFSMDKFLANPEPTIIQIGIWLRKMHSIYYLPVKNYKKVVLRKPYSGEMLHTEKQVFNLQPNYSYVQIVDYLPNDEYDEVLSKNIAYLELYDTSANNAIIECIVRNTPVLVNPLPAVKEYLGEDYPLYFQSRQEAAAKAEDFALIEETHHYLKHHPIKEKLTSDYFLKSIVKSEIYKQLA
;
A
#
# COMPACT_ATOMS: atom_id res chain seq x y z
N MET A 1 -54.28 -25.38 9.92
CA MET A 1 -55.06 -24.49 9.02
C MET A 1 -54.26 -24.33 7.74
N THR A 2 -54.87 -24.12 6.58
CA THR A 2 -54.11 -23.79 5.36
C THR A 2 -53.51 -22.39 5.51
N THR A 3 -52.19 -22.31 5.62
CA THR A 3 -51.45 -21.04 5.65
C THR A 3 -51.50 -20.37 4.27
N GLU A 4 -51.72 -19.06 4.26
CA GLU A 4 -51.82 -18.24 3.05
C GLU A 4 -50.48 -18.24 2.30
N THR A 5 -50.38 -18.76 1.08
CA THR A 5 -49.12 -18.82 0.32
C THR A 5 -48.44 -17.44 0.21
N ILE A 6 -47.12 -17.39 0.39
CA ILE A 6 -46.34 -16.15 0.21
C ILE A 6 -46.08 -15.95 -1.29
N VAL A 7 -46.50 -14.80 -1.82
CA VAL A 7 -46.23 -14.36 -3.20
C VAL A 7 -44.85 -13.70 -3.27
N ILE A 8 -43.98 -14.24 -4.12
CA ILE A 8 -42.72 -13.61 -4.55
C ILE A 8 -42.90 -13.05 -5.96
N VAL A 9 -42.49 -11.80 -6.18
CA VAL A 9 -42.31 -11.23 -7.52
C VAL A 9 -40.85 -11.21 -7.94
N THR A 10 -40.62 -11.34 -9.24
CA THR A 10 -39.30 -11.23 -9.87
C THR A 10 -39.46 -10.74 -11.32
N SER A 11 -38.37 -10.66 -12.09
CA SER A 11 -38.39 -10.50 -13.53
C SER A 11 -37.37 -11.45 -14.15
N ILE A 12 -37.84 -12.45 -14.90
CA ILE A 12 -36.98 -13.47 -15.50
C ILE A 12 -36.46 -12.96 -16.85
N ALA A 13 -35.15 -13.06 -17.08
CA ALA A 13 -34.54 -12.69 -18.35
C ALA A 13 -34.60 -13.87 -19.35
N PRO A 14 -34.85 -13.65 -20.66
CA PRO A 14 -34.77 -14.70 -21.68
C PRO A 14 -33.37 -15.28 -21.92
N GLY A 15 -32.32 -14.71 -21.34
CA GLY A 15 -30.96 -15.28 -21.32
C GLY A 15 -30.68 -16.02 -20.00
N ASN A 16 -29.70 -16.93 -19.96
CA ASN A 16 -29.32 -17.68 -18.75
C ASN A 16 -30.45 -18.50 -18.08
N VAL A 17 -31.46 -18.94 -18.86
CA VAL A 17 -32.64 -19.70 -18.40
C VAL A 17 -32.28 -20.81 -17.41
N ASN A 18 -31.25 -21.62 -17.67
CA ASN A 18 -30.88 -22.76 -16.82
C ASN A 18 -30.57 -22.37 -15.36
N LYS A 19 -29.89 -21.24 -15.12
CA LYS A 19 -29.60 -20.75 -13.76
C LYS A 19 -30.88 -20.29 -13.07
N GLN A 20 -31.68 -19.49 -13.77
CA GLN A 20 -32.95 -18.98 -13.25
C GLN A 20 -33.95 -20.11 -12.98
N GLN A 21 -33.98 -21.17 -13.80
CA GLN A 21 -34.83 -22.34 -13.55
C GLN A 21 -34.47 -23.03 -12.23
N ALA A 22 -33.18 -23.16 -11.89
CA ALA A 22 -32.76 -23.72 -10.60
C ALA A 22 -33.20 -22.83 -9.42
N ALA A 23 -33.08 -21.51 -9.56
CA ALA A 23 -33.59 -20.54 -8.60
C ALA A 23 -35.11 -20.67 -8.40
N ILE A 24 -35.92 -20.50 -9.46
CA ILE A 24 -37.38 -20.60 -9.39
C ILE A 24 -37.83 -21.96 -8.81
N ASN A 25 -37.23 -23.07 -9.23
CA ASN A 25 -37.56 -24.40 -8.72
C ASN A 25 -37.31 -24.52 -7.21
N SER A 26 -36.25 -23.89 -6.68
CA SER A 26 -35.98 -23.87 -5.23
C SER A 26 -37.08 -23.15 -4.46
N TRP A 27 -37.60 -22.03 -4.99
CA TRP A 27 -38.68 -21.26 -4.35
C TRP A 27 -40.00 -22.05 -4.37
N LEU A 28 -40.32 -22.68 -5.50
CA LEU A 28 -41.48 -23.57 -5.61
C LEU A 28 -41.39 -24.76 -4.64
N SER A 29 -40.19 -25.31 -4.41
CA SER A 29 -39.97 -26.41 -3.45
C SER A 29 -40.17 -26.01 -1.98
N LEU A 30 -40.02 -24.72 -1.66
CA LEU A 30 -40.32 -24.13 -0.34
C LEU A 30 -41.80 -23.69 -0.22
N GLY A 31 -42.60 -23.86 -1.27
CA GLY A 31 -44.03 -23.55 -1.26
C GLY A 31 -44.37 -22.07 -1.48
N PHE A 32 -43.49 -21.28 -2.13
CA PHE A 32 -43.80 -19.92 -2.56
C PHE A 32 -44.68 -19.91 -3.82
N GLU A 33 -45.57 -18.92 -3.96
CA GLU A 33 -46.19 -18.59 -5.24
C GLU A 33 -45.28 -17.60 -5.98
N VAL A 34 -44.87 -17.92 -7.20
CA VAL A 34 -43.94 -17.09 -7.98
C VAL A 34 -44.69 -16.37 -9.10
N VAL A 35 -44.44 -15.07 -9.23
CA VAL A 35 -44.94 -14.22 -10.32
C VAL A 35 -43.77 -13.50 -10.99
N SER A 36 -43.61 -13.67 -12.30
CA SER A 36 -42.64 -12.90 -13.08
C SER A 36 -43.32 -11.71 -13.76
N LEU A 37 -42.79 -10.51 -13.56
CA LEU A 37 -43.19 -9.32 -14.30
C LEU A 37 -42.24 -9.12 -15.48
N ASN A 38 -42.80 -8.98 -16.68
CA ASN A 38 -42.05 -8.84 -17.93
C ASN A 38 -42.86 -8.04 -18.96
N ILE A 39 -42.18 -7.55 -20.01
CA ILE A 39 -42.85 -7.07 -21.22
C ILE A 39 -43.44 -8.24 -22.04
N LEU A 40 -44.42 -7.96 -22.91
CA LEU A 40 -45.09 -9.00 -23.69
C LEU A 40 -44.10 -9.80 -24.55
N GLU A 41 -43.14 -9.12 -25.17
CA GLU A 41 -42.12 -9.74 -26.02
C GLU A 41 -41.22 -10.74 -25.26
N GLU A 42 -41.18 -10.71 -23.93
CA GLU A 42 -40.45 -11.66 -23.09
C GLU A 42 -41.36 -12.76 -22.54
N ILE A 43 -42.58 -12.42 -22.11
CA ILE A 43 -43.60 -13.40 -21.68
C ILE A 43 -43.82 -14.46 -22.76
N GLU A 44 -43.94 -14.04 -24.02
CA GLU A 44 -44.11 -14.94 -25.17
C GLU A 44 -42.92 -15.92 -25.37
N LYS A 45 -41.72 -15.60 -24.85
CA LYS A 45 -40.54 -16.47 -24.88
C LYS A 45 -40.40 -17.34 -23.63
N LEU A 46 -40.85 -16.84 -22.48
CA LEU A 46 -40.63 -17.44 -21.15
C LEU A 46 -41.76 -18.38 -20.72
N GLN A 47 -43.02 -18.06 -21.07
CA GLN A 47 -44.20 -18.85 -20.71
C GLN A 47 -44.15 -20.32 -21.20
N PRO A 48 -43.53 -20.69 -22.34
CA PRO A 48 -43.34 -22.10 -22.71
C PRO A 48 -42.37 -22.87 -21.80
N LEU A 49 -41.48 -22.15 -21.10
CA LEU A 49 -40.39 -22.71 -20.29
C LEU A 49 -40.79 -22.83 -18.81
N TYR A 50 -41.47 -21.82 -18.26
CA TYR A 50 -41.92 -21.78 -16.87
C TYR A 50 -43.44 -21.98 -16.79
N GLN A 51 -43.87 -23.21 -16.51
CA GLN A 51 -45.30 -23.59 -16.49
C GLN A 51 -45.96 -23.46 -15.11
N ASP A 52 -45.18 -23.56 -14.04
CA ASP A 52 -45.66 -23.56 -12.65
C ASP A 52 -45.66 -22.16 -11.98
N ILE A 53 -45.43 -21.09 -12.76
CA ILE A 53 -45.41 -19.70 -12.28
C ILE A 53 -46.42 -18.84 -13.05
N LYS A 54 -46.79 -17.69 -12.49
CA LYS A 54 -47.63 -16.69 -13.17
C LYS A 54 -46.76 -15.66 -13.88
N PHE A 55 -47.21 -15.16 -15.03
CA PHE A 55 -46.62 -13.99 -15.70
C PHE A 55 -47.58 -12.80 -15.63
N HIS A 56 -47.05 -11.62 -15.31
CA HIS A 56 -47.79 -10.37 -15.33
C HIS A 56 -47.13 -9.38 -16.30
N ARG A 57 -47.93 -8.77 -17.18
CA ARG A 57 -47.44 -7.87 -18.23
C ARG A 57 -47.26 -6.45 -17.69
N VAL A 58 -46.04 -5.93 -17.77
CA VAL A 58 -45.79 -4.48 -17.66
C VAL A 58 -45.93 -3.78 -19.01
N PHE A 59 -46.24 -2.48 -18.97
CA PHE A 59 -46.48 -1.63 -20.15
C PHE A 59 -45.39 -0.56 -20.36
N ARG A 60 -44.39 -0.51 -19.48
CA ARG A 60 -43.17 0.31 -19.57
C ARG A 60 -41.96 -0.56 -19.22
N ASP A 61 -40.78 -0.15 -19.65
CA ASP A 61 -39.51 -0.82 -19.32
C ASP A 61 -38.33 0.17 -19.28
N GLY A 62 -37.16 -0.33 -18.88
CA GLY A 62 -35.91 0.42 -18.81
C GLY A 62 -35.17 0.58 -20.16
N ARG A 63 -35.75 0.17 -21.29
CA ARG A 63 -35.04 0.00 -22.58
C ARG A 63 -34.50 1.31 -23.14
N GLU A 64 -35.24 2.40 -22.94
CA GLU A 64 -34.85 3.77 -23.32
C GLU A 64 -33.65 4.29 -22.49
N HIS A 65 -33.55 3.91 -21.22
CA HIS A 65 -32.59 4.46 -20.26
C HIS A 65 -31.33 3.59 -20.09
N TYR A 66 -31.46 2.27 -20.29
CA TYR A 66 -30.43 1.27 -19.98
C TYR A 66 -30.22 0.24 -21.12
N GLY A 67 -30.85 0.44 -22.28
CA GLY A 67 -30.67 -0.38 -23.50
C GLY A 67 -31.33 -1.78 -23.48
N LYS A 68 -31.86 -2.23 -22.33
CA LYS A 68 -32.55 -3.53 -22.15
C LYS A 68 -33.89 -3.32 -21.42
N PRO A 69 -34.89 -4.19 -21.60
CA PRO A 69 -36.24 -4.02 -21.05
C PRO A 69 -36.35 -4.36 -19.55
N TYR A 70 -35.47 -3.81 -18.72
CA TYR A 70 -35.53 -3.99 -17.26
C TYR A 70 -36.86 -3.51 -16.67
N VAL A 71 -37.42 -4.23 -15.70
CA VAL A 71 -38.71 -3.88 -15.06
C VAL A 71 -38.49 -2.98 -13.85
N TYR A 72 -39.26 -1.88 -13.77
CA TYR A 72 -39.16 -0.92 -12.66
C TYR A 72 -39.58 -1.54 -11.33
N ILE A 73 -38.88 -1.16 -10.26
CA ILE A 73 -39.23 -1.57 -8.89
C ILE A 73 -40.64 -1.11 -8.54
N ASP A 74 -41.07 0.07 -9.02
CA ASP A 74 -42.45 0.55 -8.89
C ASP A 74 -43.52 -0.41 -9.42
N ASP A 75 -43.24 -1.11 -10.52
CA ASP A 75 -44.21 -2.02 -11.14
C ASP A 75 -44.32 -3.32 -10.32
N LEU A 76 -43.20 -3.80 -9.77
CA LEU A 76 -43.16 -4.91 -8.79
C LEU A 76 -43.92 -4.54 -7.50
N LEU A 77 -43.62 -3.39 -6.90
CA LEU A 77 -44.28 -2.91 -5.67
C LEU A 77 -45.78 -2.68 -5.89
N SER A 78 -46.19 -2.14 -7.03
CA SER A 78 -47.61 -1.90 -7.35
C SER A 78 -48.38 -3.20 -7.57
N TYR A 79 -47.77 -4.19 -8.24
CA TYR A 79 -48.36 -5.53 -8.33
C TYR A 79 -48.53 -6.16 -6.94
N LEU A 80 -47.56 -6.02 -6.03
CA LEU A 80 -47.71 -6.53 -4.67
C LEU A 80 -48.80 -5.80 -3.85
N ARG A 81 -48.90 -4.47 -3.96
CA ARG A 81 -49.99 -3.67 -3.35
C ARG A 81 -51.37 -4.16 -3.78
N GLU A 82 -51.55 -4.47 -5.07
CA GLU A 82 -52.84 -4.93 -5.59
C GLU A 82 -53.05 -6.45 -5.36
N TYR A 83 -52.17 -7.30 -5.88
CA TYR A 83 -52.34 -8.75 -6.01
C TYR A 83 -51.56 -9.61 -5.00
N GLY A 84 -50.59 -9.04 -4.27
CA GLY A 84 -49.80 -9.78 -3.27
C GLY A 84 -50.63 -10.32 -2.10
N SER A 85 -50.14 -11.41 -1.49
CA SER A 85 -50.56 -11.96 -0.20
C SER A 85 -50.17 -11.04 0.97
N LYS A 86 -50.69 -11.28 2.19
CA LYS A 86 -50.42 -10.48 3.39
C LYS A 86 -48.92 -10.31 3.67
N ILE A 87 -48.17 -11.41 3.57
CA ILE A 87 -46.70 -11.38 3.48
C ILE A 87 -46.34 -11.65 2.02
N CYS A 88 -45.46 -10.83 1.46
CA CYS A 88 -44.99 -10.98 0.08
C CYS A 88 -43.50 -10.56 -0.02
N GLY A 89 -42.88 -10.74 -1.18
CA GLY A 89 -41.47 -10.43 -1.35
C GLY A 89 -41.01 -10.20 -2.79
N ILE A 90 -39.77 -9.72 -2.91
CA ILE A 90 -39.04 -9.55 -4.17
C ILE A 90 -37.76 -10.40 -4.06
N VAL A 91 -37.48 -11.24 -5.06
CA VAL A 91 -36.24 -12.02 -5.13
C VAL A 91 -35.67 -11.94 -6.53
N ASN A 92 -34.36 -11.68 -6.65
CA ASN A 92 -33.68 -11.66 -7.95
C ASN A 92 -33.66 -13.07 -8.57
N ALA A 93 -33.84 -13.17 -9.89
CA ALA A 93 -34.17 -14.42 -10.59
C ALA A 93 -33.04 -15.46 -10.61
N ASP A 94 -31.84 -15.09 -10.17
CA ASP A 94 -30.61 -15.90 -10.11
C ASP A 94 -30.31 -16.48 -8.71
N ILE A 95 -31.12 -16.14 -7.69
CA ILE A 95 -30.94 -16.60 -6.30
C ILE A 95 -31.61 -17.96 -6.03
N ILE A 96 -30.83 -18.96 -5.66
CA ILE A 96 -31.29 -20.25 -5.15
C ILE A 96 -31.57 -20.12 -3.64
N LEU A 97 -32.75 -20.52 -3.19
CA LEU A 97 -33.09 -20.58 -1.75
C LEU A 97 -32.91 -22.01 -1.22
N LYS A 98 -32.05 -22.19 -0.22
CA LYS A 98 -31.82 -23.48 0.49
C LYS A 98 -32.22 -23.32 1.95
N ALA A 99 -33.35 -23.91 2.33
CA ALA A 99 -33.90 -23.89 3.69
C ALA A 99 -34.82 -25.12 3.90
N GLU A 100 -35.28 -25.35 5.13
CA GLU A 100 -36.27 -26.39 5.42
C GLU A 100 -37.71 -25.86 5.26
N GLN A 101 -38.69 -26.77 5.28
CA GLN A 101 -40.10 -26.46 4.97
C GLN A 101 -40.77 -25.47 5.94
N ASP A 102 -40.22 -25.25 7.13
CA ASP A 102 -40.71 -24.27 8.10
C ASP A 102 -40.25 -22.82 7.81
N PHE A 103 -39.37 -22.62 6.81
CA PHE A 103 -38.85 -21.31 6.43
C PHE A 103 -39.95 -20.31 6.07
N THR A 104 -41.03 -20.75 5.41
CA THR A 104 -42.18 -19.88 5.11
C THR A 104 -43.04 -19.57 6.33
N GLU A 105 -42.90 -20.27 7.44
CA GLU A 105 -43.51 -19.89 8.73
C GLU A 105 -42.61 -18.87 9.44
N PHE A 106 -41.29 -19.14 9.50
CA PHE A 106 -40.28 -18.21 10.01
C PHE A 106 -40.37 -16.82 9.37
N ILE A 107 -40.49 -16.73 8.03
CA ILE A 107 -40.65 -15.42 7.35
C ILE A 107 -41.86 -14.65 7.91
N ARG A 108 -43.00 -15.31 8.18
CA ARG A 108 -44.22 -14.65 8.71
C ARG A 108 -44.12 -14.24 10.17
N GLU A 109 -43.32 -14.95 10.96
CA GLU A 109 -42.95 -14.50 12.31
C GLU A 109 -42.09 -13.25 12.21
N GLN A 110 -41.16 -13.21 11.24
CA GLN A 110 -40.17 -12.15 11.17
C GLN A 110 -40.61 -10.89 10.45
N THR A 111 -41.48 -10.93 9.43
CA THR A 111 -41.93 -9.72 8.68
C THR A 111 -43.03 -8.91 9.39
N GLN A 112 -43.40 -9.24 10.63
CA GLN A 112 -44.45 -8.50 11.35
C GLN A 112 -43.96 -7.08 11.64
N GLN A 113 -44.66 -6.08 11.09
CA GLN A 113 -44.34 -4.65 11.14
C GLN A 113 -42.89 -4.30 10.73
N SER A 114 -42.23 -5.16 9.95
CA SER A 114 -40.82 -5.07 9.61
C SER A 114 -40.52 -5.66 8.22
N ILE A 115 -39.40 -5.26 7.62
CA ILE A 115 -38.88 -5.83 6.38
C ILE A 115 -37.79 -6.85 6.72
N LEU A 116 -37.89 -8.06 6.18
CA LEU A 116 -36.87 -9.09 6.26
C LEU A 116 -36.08 -9.12 4.95
N LEU A 117 -34.77 -9.04 5.06
CA LEU A 117 -33.80 -9.10 3.99
C LEU A 117 -33.03 -10.42 4.09
N ALA A 118 -32.32 -10.84 3.04
CA ALA A 118 -31.24 -11.82 3.17
C ALA A 118 -30.04 -11.45 2.31
N SER A 119 -28.86 -11.44 2.92
CA SER A 119 -27.58 -11.37 2.21
C SER A 119 -27.33 -12.71 1.49
N ARG A 120 -26.72 -12.67 0.29
CA ARG A 120 -26.49 -13.88 -0.52
C ARG A 120 -25.10 -14.48 -0.29
N VAL A 121 -24.97 -15.77 -0.60
CA VAL A 121 -23.69 -16.51 -0.62
C VAL A 121 -23.31 -16.81 -2.07
N ASP A 122 -22.19 -16.26 -2.53
CA ASP A 122 -21.68 -16.47 -3.88
C ASP A 122 -20.94 -17.82 -3.98
N ILE A 123 -21.46 -18.73 -4.81
CA ILE A 123 -21.02 -20.12 -4.97
C ILE A 123 -20.67 -20.46 -6.43
N ASP A 124 -19.81 -21.47 -6.64
CA ASP A 124 -19.32 -21.81 -7.98
C ASP A 124 -20.29 -22.70 -8.78
N THR A 125 -21.06 -23.58 -8.12
CA THR A 125 -22.08 -24.44 -8.74
C THR A 125 -23.37 -24.45 -7.92
N PRO A 126 -24.55 -24.75 -8.50
CA PRO A 126 -25.83 -24.78 -7.78
C PRO A 126 -25.84 -25.70 -6.54
N GLU A 127 -25.04 -26.76 -6.56
CA GLU A 127 -25.00 -27.79 -5.52
C GLU A 127 -24.26 -27.31 -4.26
N SER A 128 -23.21 -26.48 -4.42
CA SER A 128 -22.34 -26.01 -3.33
C SER A 128 -23.10 -25.32 -2.19
N ILE A 129 -22.73 -25.66 -0.96
CA ILE A 129 -23.24 -25.04 0.29
C ILE A 129 -22.19 -24.14 0.97
N ASN A 130 -20.93 -24.25 0.56
CA ASN A 130 -19.85 -23.35 0.97
C ASN A 130 -19.65 -22.29 -0.12
N GLY A 131 -19.45 -21.03 0.28
CA GLY A 131 -19.20 -19.90 -0.59
C GLY A 131 -18.93 -18.63 0.20
N GLU A 132 -18.74 -17.52 -0.49
CA GLU A 132 -18.40 -16.22 0.11
C GLU A 132 -19.68 -15.44 0.40
N ILE A 133 -19.82 -14.87 1.61
CA ILE A 133 -20.96 -14.00 1.93
C ILE A 133 -20.76 -12.68 1.18
N TYR A 134 -21.74 -12.31 0.35
CA TYR A 134 -21.78 -11.03 -0.34
C TYR A 134 -22.31 -9.96 0.62
N ASP A 135 -21.38 -9.20 1.23
CA ASP A 135 -21.65 -8.21 2.28
C ASP A 135 -22.09 -6.83 1.75
N VAL A 136 -21.97 -6.61 0.44
CA VAL A 136 -22.13 -5.30 -0.21
C VAL A 136 -23.57 -4.96 -0.60
N GLY A 137 -24.46 -5.95 -0.77
CA GLY A 137 -25.83 -5.74 -1.27
C GLY A 137 -26.80 -6.90 -1.03
N VAL A 138 -28.07 -6.71 -1.40
CA VAL A 138 -29.19 -7.60 -1.02
C VAL A 138 -30.04 -7.94 -2.24
N ASP A 139 -30.27 -9.24 -2.49
CA ASP A 139 -31.07 -9.73 -3.62
C ASP A 139 -32.41 -10.39 -3.18
N VAL A 140 -32.70 -10.42 -1.87
CA VAL A 140 -33.87 -11.07 -1.25
C VAL A 140 -34.58 -10.13 -0.28
N PHE A 141 -35.88 -9.93 -0.48
CA PHE A 141 -36.72 -9.02 0.30
C PHE A 141 -38.09 -9.65 0.62
N PHE A 142 -38.54 -9.58 1.87
CA PHE A 142 -39.88 -9.98 2.31
C PHE A 142 -40.48 -8.94 3.26
N PHE A 143 -41.77 -8.66 3.17
CA PHE A 143 -42.44 -7.63 3.96
C PHE A 143 -43.96 -7.86 4.06
N GLU A 144 -44.58 -7.26 5.07
CA GLU A 144 -46.03 -7.11 5.10
C GLU A 144 -46.50 -6.15 3.99
N LYS A 145 -47.51 -6.59 3.21
CA LYS A 145 -48.09 -5.85 2.08
C LYS A 145 -48.55 -4.43 2.44
N GLU A 146 -49.05 -4.22 3.66
CA GLU A 146 -49.47 -2.91 4.16
C GLU A 146 -48.32 -1.90 4.28
N LEU A 147 -47.06 -2.36 4.39
CA LEU A 147 -45.89 -1.48 4.47
C LEU A 147 -45.52 -0.86 3.12
N LEU A 148 -46.02 -1.41 2.00
CA LEU A 148 -45.75 -0.93 0.64
C LEU A 148 -46.28 0.48 0.39
N GLU A 149 -47.30 0.93 1.12
CA GLU A 149 -47.84 2.29 1.05
C GLU A 149 -46.84 3.36 1.53
N LYS A 150 -45.77 2.97 2.23
CA LYS A 150 -44.68 3.87 2.65
C LYS A 150 -43.59 4.06 1.60
N PHE A 151 -43.49 3.18 0.59
CA PHE A 151 -42.44 3.25 -0.42
C PHE A 151 -42.83 4.25 -1.53
N PRO A 152 -42.02 5.31 -1.77
CA PRO A 152 -42.29 6.29 -2.82
C PRO A 152 -41.98 5.70 -4.21
N SER A 153 -42.37 6.43 -5.25
CA SER A 153 -42.08 6.09 -6.65
C SER A 153 -40.57 6.14 -6.95
N SER A 154 -40.12 5.28 -7.88
CA SER A 154 -38.71 4.95 -8.11
C SER A 154 -38.41 4.63 -9.58
N ASP A 155 -37.40 5.31 -10.14
CA ASP A 155 -36.86 5.08 -11.49
C ASP A 155 -35.76 3.99 -11.52
N PHE A 156 -35.64 3.19 -10.46
CA PHE A 156 -34.80 1.99 -10.43
C PHE A 156 -35.53 0.79 -11.03
N CYS A 157 -34.77 -0.15 -11.59
CA CYS A 157 -35.27 -1.40 -12.14
C CYS A 157 -34.56 -2.59 -11.48
N LEU A 158 -35.19 -3.76 -11.51
CA LEU A 158 -34.56 -5.00 -11.04
C LEU A 158 -33.31 -5.33 -11.89
N GLY A 159 -32.21 -5.72 -11.26
CA GLY A 159 -31.00 -6.16 -11.98
C GLY A 159 -30.13 -5.04 -12.60
N ILE A 160 -30.31 -3.78 -12.17
CA ILE A 160 -29.37 -2.68 -12.45
C ILE A 160 -28.92 -2.01 -11.14
N PRO A 161 -27.67 -1.48 -11.04
CA PRO A 161 -27.09 -1.05 -9.77
C PRO A 161 -27.94 -0.09 -8.93
N PHE A 162 -27.80 -0.18 -7.60
CA PHE A 162 -28.47 0.63 -6.56
C PHE A 162 -29.96 0.35 -6.31
N TRP A 163 -30.61 -0.58 -7.02
CA TRP A 163 -31.98 -1.01 -6.70
C TRP A 163 -32.06 -1.69 -5.32
N ASP A 164 -31.06 -2.52 -5.06
CA ASP A 164 -30.76 -3.31 -3.86
C ASP A 164 -30.41 -2.44 -2.65
N PHE A 165 -29.81 -1.28 -2.90
CA PHE A 165 -29.51 -0.25 -1.91
C PHE A 165 -30.74 0.62 -1.59
N TRP A 166 -31.60 0.86 -2.59
CA TRP A 166 -32.76 1.75 -2.46
C TRP A 166 -33.83 1.22 -1.50
N VAL A 167 -34.17 -0.08 -1.58
CA VAL A 167 -35.19 -0.70 -0.71
C VAL A 167 -34.88 -0.54 0.79
N PRO A 168 -33.68 -0.91 1.30
CA PRO A 168 -33.36 -0.72 2.72
C PRO A 168 -33.22 0.76 3.12
N VAL A 169 -32.70 1.64 2.25
CA VAL A 169 -32.67 3.09 2.53
C VAL A 169 -34.06 3.65 2.75
N ILE A 170 -35.02 3.33 1.88
CA ILE A 170 -36.40 3.81 2.03
C ILE A 170 -37.05 3.22 3.27
N ALA A 171 -36.85 1.92 3.55
CA ALA A 171 -37.39 1.31 4.77
C ALA A 171 -36.89 2.04 6.03
N TRP A 172 -35.59 2.34 6.10
CA TRP A 172 -34.98 3.10 7.19
C TRP A 172 -35.52 4.53 7.28
N GLN A 173 -35.56 5.28 6.16
CA GLN A 173 -36.12 6.64 6.12
C GLN A 173 -37.60 6.71 6.55
N GLN A 174 -38.37 5.63 6.32
CA GLN A 174 -39.78 5.51 6.70
C GLN A 174 -40.00 4.91 8.11
N GLY A 175 -38.92 4.78 8.90
CA GLY A 175 -38.95 4.28 10.27
C GLY A 175 -39.42 2.83 10.38
N LEU A 176 -39.15 1.99 9.38
CA LEU A 176 -39.40 0.56 9.45
C LEU A 176 -38.21 -0.15 10.10
N THR A 177 -38.50 -1.12 10.96
CA THR A 177 -37.47 -2.05 11.46
C THR A 177 -37.00 -2.91 10.29
N ILE A 178 -35.69 -2.83 10.01
CA ILE A 178 -35.01 -3.68 9.04
C ILE A 178 -34.49 -4.91 9.77
N LYS A 179 -34.77 -6.09 9.22
CA LYS A 179 -34.23 -7.37 9.69
C LYS A 179 -33.40 -7.99 8.58
N ASP A 180 -32.22 -8.53 8.93
CA ASP A 180 -31.27 -9.08 7.95
C ASP A 180 -30.98 -10.55 8.25
N LEU A 181 -31.40 -11.45 7.38
CA LEU A 181 -31.24 -12.88 7.59
C LEU A 181 -29.78 -13.29 7.33
N VAL A 182 -29.04 -13.52 8.41
CA VAL A 182 -27.62 -13.91 8.39
C VAL A 182 -27.41 -15.42 8.31
N SER A 183 -28.46 -16.23 8.46
CA SER A 183 -28.38 -17.66 8.13
C SER A 183 -28.20 -17.82 6.61
N PRO A 184 -27.24 -18.62 6.13
CA PRO A 184 -26.98 -18.78 4.69
C PRO A 184 -28.09 -19.59 4.01
N VAL A 185 -29.16 -18.89 3.61
CA VAL A 185 -30.31 -19.47 2.90
C VAL A 185 -30.39 -19.04 1.44
N ALA A 186 -29.74 -17.93 1.06
CA ALA A 186 -29.78 -17.34 -0.27
C ALA A 186 -28.42 -17.54 -0.95
N TYR A 187 -28.42 -18.15 -2.14
CA TYR A 187 -27.20 -18.57 -2.83
C TYR A 187 -27.21 -18.11 -4.28
N HIS A 188 -26.10 -17.58 -4.77
CA HIS A 188 -25.97 -17.08 -6.15
C HIS A 188 -24.81 -17.76 -6.86
N VAL A 189 -25.06 -18.32 -8.03
CA VAL A 189 -24.04 -19.06 -8.79
C VAL A 189 -23.23 -18.06 -9.61
N LYS A 190 -21.95 -17.83 -9.24
CA LYS A 190 -21.06 -16.80 -9.79
C LYS A 190 -21.10 -16.69 -11.33
N HIS A 191 -21.08 -15.46 -11.85
CA HIS A 191 -20.89 -15.15 -13.26
C HIS A 191 -20.43 -13.70 -13.46
N SER A 192 -19.99 -13.35 -14.68
CA SER A 192 -19.66 -11.97 -15.05
C SER A 192 -20.88 -11.05 -14.99
N THR A 193 -20.72 -9.88 -14.35
CA THR A 193 -21.69 -8.80 -14.34
C THR A 193 -21.64 -8.03 -15.68
N ASN A 194 -22.82 -7.66 -16.20
CA ASN A 194 -22.97 -7.14 -17.57
C ASN A 194 -23.77 -5.81 -17.60
N TYR A 195 -23.34 -4.86 -16.78
CA TYR A 195 -23.74 -3.44 -16.82
C TYR A 195 -22.53 -2.56 -17.20
N SER A 196 -22.75 -1.49 -17.96
CA SER A 196 -21.69 -0.52 -18.26
C SER A 196 -21.41 0.38 -17.05
N TYR A 197 -20.18 0.89 -16.94
CA TYR A 197 -19.83 1.85 -15.89
C TYR A 197 -20.74 3.10 -15.95
N GLU A 198 -21.12 3.55 -17.14
CA GLU A 198 -22.08 4.64 -17.35
C GLU A 198 -23.48 4.37 -16.72
N ILE A 199 -24.02 3.15 -16.85
CA ILE A 199 -25.29 2.76 -16.21
C ILE A 199 -25.12 2.79 -14.69
N TRP A 200 -24.03 2.22 -14.20
CA TRP A 200 -23.70 2.16 -12.78
C TRP A 200 -23.58 3.58 -12.19
N GLN A 201 -22.90 4.51 -12.85
CA GLN A 201 -22.75 5.92 -12.43
C GLN A 201 -24.08 6.69 -12.47
N LYS A 202 -24.92 6.49 -13.50
CA LYS A 202 -26.26 7.09 -13.57
C LYS A 202 -27.13 6.65 -12.40
N SER A 203 -27.05 5.37 -12.02
CA SER A 203 -27.71 4.86 -10.81
C SER A 203 -27.14 5.47 -9.52
N ALA A 204 -25.81 5.60 -9.40
CA ALA A 204 -25.17 6.22 -8.24
C ALA A 204 -25.66 7.67 -8.02
N LEU A 205 -25.76 8.47 -9.08
CA LEU A 205 -26.29 9.84 -9.01
C LEU A 205 -27.80 9.88 -8.66
N LYS A 206 -28.61 8.97 -9.20
CA LYS A 206 -30.03 8.80 -8.80
C LYS A 206 -30.16 8.48 -7.30
N PHE A 207 -29.36 7.54 -6.80
CA PHE A 207 -29.35 7.14 -5.40
C PHE A 207 -28.89 8.29 -4.50
N THR A 208 -27.82 8.99 -4.89
CA THR A 208 -27.29 10.20 -4.21
C THR A 208 -28.36 11.26 -3.98
N LYS A 209 -29.20 11.52 -5.00
CA LYS A 209 -30.30 12.49 -4.92
C LYS A 209 -31.36 12.15 -3.86
N ILE A 210 -31.59 10.86 -3.62
CA ILE A 210 -32.59 10.35 -2.67
C ILE A 210 -32.01 10.23 -1.26
N PHE A 211 -30.78 9.73 -1.15
CA PHE A 211 -30.11 9.44 0.12
C PHE A 211 -29.46 10.68 0.77
N ALA A 212 -28.88 11.56 -0.04
CA ALA A 212 -28.10 12.72 0.42
C ALA A 212 -28.38 13.99 -0.42
N PRO A 213 -29.63 14.51 -0.43
CA PRO A 213 -30.05 15.59 -1.34
C PRO A 213 -29.20 16.87 -1.25
N ALA A 214 -28.85 17.35 -0.06
CA ALA A 214 -27.97 18.53 0.09
C ALA A 214 -26.55 18.30 -0.47
N ARG A 215 -26.11 17.03 -0.54
CA ARG A 215 -24.83 16.65 -1.14
C ARG A 215 -24.95 16.51 -2.66
N TYR A 216 -26.08 16.02 -3.14
CA TYR A 216 -26.44 16.09 -4.56
C TYR A 216 -26.47 17.54 -5.06
N GLU A 217 -27.10 18.46 -4.33
CA GLU A 217 -27.12 19.90 -4.62
C GLU A 217 -25.71 20.49 -4.67
N TYR A 218 -24.86 20.21 -3.67
CA TYR A 218 -23.44 20.59 -3.70
C TYR A 218 -22.71 20.04 -4.95
N TYR A 219 -22.98 18.79 -5.35
CA TYR A 219 -22.44 18.23 -6.59
C TYR A 219 -22.99 18.91 -7.85
N GLN A 220 -24.24 19.40 -7.84
CA GLN A 220 -24.79 20.23 -8.93
C GLN A 220 -24.16 21.63 -8.99
N GLU A 221 -23.66 22.18 -7.87
CA GLU A 221 -22.96 23.47 -7.84
C GLU A 221 -21.50 23.37 -8.33
N ILE A 222 -20.80 22.27 -8.02
CA ILE A 222 -19.38 22.09 -8.41
C ILE A 222 -19.18 21.38 -9.76
N SER A 223 -20.20 20.75 -10.33
CA SER A 223 -20.12 20.13 -11.67
C SER A 223 -21.01 20.86 -12.68
N ASP A 224 -20.42 21.25 -13.82
CA ASP A 224 -21.21 21.51 -15.02
C ASP A 224 -21.81 20.17 -15.45
N ILE A 225 -23.08 19.93 -15.13
CA ILE A 225 -23.74 18.62 -15.29
C ILE A 225 -23.69 18.09 -16.74
N ASN A 226 -23.47 18.98 -17.72
CA ASN A 226 -23.28 18.61 -19.13
C ASN A 226 -21.86 18.13 -19.46
N LYS A 227 -20.94 18.17 -18.49
CA LYS A 227 -19.56 17.69 -18.51
C LYS A 227 -19.24 16.96 -17.20
N VAL A 228 -19.82 15.77 -17.03
CA VAL A 228 -19.61 14.90 -15.87
C VAL A 228 -18.11 14.70 -15.61
N ASP A 229 -17.62 15.10 -14.43
CA ASP A 229 -16.27 14.76 -13.97
C ASP A 229 -16.27 13.32 -13.45
N TYR A 230 -15.80 12.39 -14.29
CA TYR A 230 -15.86 10.95 -14.03
C TYR A 230 -15.03 10.52 -12.80
N ASP A 231 -13.99 11.27 -12.42
CA ASP A 231 -13.20 10.98 -11.20
C ASP A 231 -13.92 11.44 -9.93
N LEU A 232 -14.74 12.49 -10.00
CA LEU A 232 -15.58 12.90 -8.86
C LEU A 232 -16.57 11.79 -8.51
N ILE A 233 -17.18 11.15 -9.52
CA ILE A 233 -18.14 10.06 -9.29
C ILE A 233 -17.45 8.89 -8.58
N GLY A 234 -16.25 8.44 -8.99
CA GLY A 234 -15.48 7.41 -8.27
C GLY A 234 -15.28 7.65 -6.76
N HIS A 235 -15.36 8.92 -6.33
CA HIS A 235 -15.34 9.34 -4.92
C HIS A 235 -16.75 9.42 -4.28
N ILE A 236 -17.78 9.82 -5.03
CA ILE A 236 -19.20 9.68 -4.65
C ILE A 236 -19.51 8.22 -4.34
N ASP A 237 -19.06 7.32 -5.22
CA ASP A 237 -19.29 5.88 -5.22
C ASP A 237 -18.86 5.25 -3.90
N ASN A 238 -17.56 5.34 -3.62
CA ASN A 238 -16.98 4.81 -2.39
C ASN A 238 -17.54 5.48 -1.14
N TYR A 239 -17.78 6.79 -1.17
CA TYR A 239 -18.28 7.51 0.02
C TYR A 239 -19.73 7.14 0.35
N ILE A 240 -20.61 7.08 -0.66
CA ILE A 240 -22.04 6.83 -0.45
C ILE A 240 -22.34 5.35 -0.24
N VAL A 241 -21.60 4.43 -0.89
CA VAL A 241 -21.65 3.01 -0.54
C VAL A 241 -21.15 2.80 0.90
N LYS A 242 -20.02 3.41 1.32
CA LYS A 242 -19.55 3.32 2.72
C LYS A 242 -20.54 3.95 3.71
N GLN A 243 -21.17 5.08 3.39
CA GLN A 243 -22.21 5.66 4.26
C GLN A 243 -23.49 4.83 4.31
N PHE A 244 -23.93 4.27 3.18
CA PHE A 244 -25.04 3.31 3.16
C PHE A 244 -24.72 2.11 4.03
N LEU A 245 -23.60 1.43 3.80
CA LEU A 245 -23.19 0.26 4.57
C LEU A 245 -23.09 0.59 6.06
N THR A 246 -22.57 1.77 6.41
CA THR A 246 -22.56 2.26 7.80
C THR A 246 -23.96 2.40 8.38
N ILE A 247 -24.92 3.01 7.67
CA ILE A 247 -26.30 3.14 8.16
C ILE A 247 -27.01 1.79 8.20
N TYR A 248 -26.78 0.93 7.21
CA TYR A 248 -27.36 -0.41 7.09
C TYR A 248 -26.90 -1.32 8.24
N GLN A 249 -25.59 -1.42 8.46
CA GLN A 249 -24.97 -2.12 9.60
C GLN A 249 -25.53 -1.62 10.94
N ASN A 250 -25.72 -0.31 11.10
CA ASN A 250 -26.20 0.31 12.35
C ASN A 250 -27.74 0.29 12.52
N SER A 251 -28.52 -0.14 11.53
CA SER A 251 -30.00 -0.11 11.59
C SER A 251 -30.67 -1.45 11.35
N LYS A 252 -29.93 -2.48 10.92
CA LYS A 252 -30.43 -3.84 10.77
C LYS A 252 -30.44 -4.58 12.11
N GLN A 253 -31.55 -5.25 12.42
CA GLN A 253 -31.63 -6.32 13.42
C GLN A 253 -31.44 -7.65 12.69
N ALA A 254 -30.22 -8.17 12.60
CA ALA A 254 -30.03 -9.44 11.89
C ALA A 254 -30.71 -10.62 12.60
N ILE A 255 -31.30 -11.56 11.85
CA ILE A 255 -32.08 -12.67 12.39
C ILE A 255 -31.44 -13.99 11.97
N ILE A 256 -31.42 -14.96 12.87
CA ILE A 256 -30.90 -16.31 12.62
C ILE A 256 -32.10 -17.26 12.46
N TYR A 257 -32.41 -17.65 11.23
CA TYR A 257 -33.27 -18.79 10.94
C TYR A 257 -32.64 -20.08 11.48
N LYS A 258 -33.46 -20.92 12.12
CA LYS A 258 -33.12 -22.28 12.52
C LYS A 258 -34.29 -23.20 12.19
N PRO A 259 -34.07 -24.33 11.49
CA PRO A 259 -35.09 -25.34 11.31
C PRO A 259 -35.61 -25.87 12.65
N ARG A 260 -36.93 -25.96 12.79
CA ARG A 260 -37.60 -26.62 13.92
C ARG A 260 -37.30 -28.14 13.86
N LEU A 261 -36.59 -28.63 14.87
CA LEU A 261 -36.30 -30.07 15.01
C LEU A 261 -37.60 -30.90 15.16
N PRO A 262 -37.69 -32.12 14.60
CA PRO A 262 -38.85 -32.99 14.76
C PRO A 262 -39.15 -33.33 16.23
N ASP A 263 -40.43 -33.31 16.61
CA ASP A 263 -40.90 -33.51 17.98
C ASP A 263 -40.40 -34.82 18.62
N ALA A 264 -39.79 -34.70 19.81
CA ALA A 264 -39.11 -35.79 20.50
C ALA A 264 -40.04 -36.88 21.11
N GLN A 265 -41.31 -36.96 20.70
CA GLN A 265 -42.31 -37.87 21.24
C GLN A 265 -42.43 -39.23 20.51
N ASN A 266 -41.58 -39.51 19.52
CA ASN A 266 -41.59 -40.80 18.79
C ASN A 266 -40.31 -41.62 19.09
N PRO A 267 -40.34 -42.58 20.05
CA PRO A 267 -39.15 -43.13 20.68
C PRO A 267 -38.52 -44.28 19.87
N VAL A 268 -37.67 -43.96 18.89
CA VAL A 268 -36.89 -44.94 18.11
C VAL A 268 -35.37 -44.87 18.37
N TYR A 269 -34.85 -43.74 18.87
CA TYR A 269 -33.42 -43.54 19.14
C TYR A 269 -33.10 -43.33 20.62
N SER A 270 -33.02 -44.44 21.37
CA SER A 270 -32.67 -44.43 22.79
C SER A 270 -31.15 -44.32 23.02
N HIS A 271 -30.71 -43.16 23.52
CA HIS A 271 -29.50 -42.99 24.33
C HIS A 271 -28.18 -43.57 23.77
N THR A 272 -27.71 -43.06 22.63
CA THR A 272 -26.26 -42.99 22.32
C THR A 272 -26.03 -42.10 21.09
N ASN A 273 -25.87 -40.79 21.27
CA ASN A 273 -25.25 -39.90 20.29
C ASN A 273 -24.99 -38.50 20.88
N THR A 274 -23.73 -38.08 20.87
CA THR A 274 -23.33 -36.66 20.74
C THR A 274 -23.30 -36.22 19.27
N LYS A 275 -23.62 -37.12 18.33
CA LYS A 275 -23.77 -36.79 16.91
C LYS A 275 -25.08 -36.04 16.69
N ASN A 276 -24.96 -34.73 16.45
CA ASN A 276 -25.62 -33.96 15.38
C ASN A 276 -25.48 -32.42 15.56
N TYR A 277 -24.50 -31.96 16.36
CA TYR A 277 -24.09 -30.55 16.40
C TYR A 277 -22.65 -30.41 15.88
N ASP A 278 -22.43 -29.40 15.07
CA ASP A 278 -21.12 -28.98 14.56
C ASP A 278 -20.48 -27.90 15.43
N TYR A 279 -19.28 -27.46 15.06
CA TYR A 279 -18.53 -26.41 15.75
C TYR A 279 -19.33 -25.11 15.91
N ASN A 280 -19.90 -24.60 14.82
CA ASN A 280 -20.70 -23.36 14.82
C ASN A 280 -21.97 -23.49 15.68
N SER A 281 -22.57 -24.67 15.72
CA SER A 281 -23.71 -24.97 16.60
C SER A 281 -23.33 -24.85 18.09
N LEU A 282 -22.14 -25.29 18.49
CA LEU A 282 -21.65 -25.12 19.87
C LEU A 282 -21.30 -23.66 20.18
N VAL A 283 -20.62 -22.96 19.28
CA VAL A 283 -20.31 -21.52 19.46
C VAL A 283 -21.61 -20.70 19.55
N TRP A 284 -22.62 -21.01 18.73
CA TRP A 284 -23.93 -20.37 18.83
C TRP A 284 -24.68 -20.69 20.13
N LEU A 285 -24.65 -21.95 20.59
CA LEU A 285 -25.23 -22.33 21.89
C LEU A 285 -24.56 -21.56 23.04
N ALA A 286 -23.23 -21.50 23.05
CA ALA A 286 -22.46 -20.75 24.03
C ALA A 286 -22.84 -19.26 24.05
N TRP A 287 -23.04 -18.65 22.88
CA TRP A 287 -23.52 -17.28 22.76
C TRP A 287 -24.92 -17.09 23.36
N THR A 288 -25.85 -18.05 23.23
CA THR A 288 -27.16 -17.93 23.91
C THR A 288 -27.05 -18.04 25.42
N CYS A 289 -26.12 -18.84 25.94
CA CYS A 289 -25.85 -18.89 27.37
C CYS A 289 -25.28 -17.54 27.87
N TYR A 290 -24.42 -16.88 27.10
CA TYR A 290 -23.99 -15.51 27.38
C TYR A 290 -25.17 -14.53 27.41
N HIS A 291 -25.97 -14.49 26.34
CA HIS A 291 -27.08 -13.53 26.22
C HIS A 291 -28.19 -13.73 27.28
N SER A 292 -28.37 -14.96 27.77
CA SER A 292 -29.29 -15.28 28.88
C SER A 292 -28.70 -15.11 30.28
N GLY A 293 -27.43 -14.68 30.40
CA GLY A 293 -26.75 -14.44 31.68
C GLY A 293 -26.18 -15.70 32.35
N ASN A 294 -26.17 -16.84 31.67
CA ASN A 294 -25.54 -18.08 32.14
C ASN A 294 -24.10 -18.18 31.63
N PHE A 295 -23.21 -17.36 32.20
CA PHE A 295 -21.80 -17.28 31.80
C PHE A 295 -21.00 -18.56 32.09
N THR A 296 -21.45 -19.40 33.02
CA THR A 296 -20.82 -20.70 33.29
C THR A 296 -21.02 -21.66 32.12
N THR A 297 -22.26 -21.91 31.68
CA THR A 297 -22.51 -22.82 30.54
C THR A 297 -22.04 -22.22 29.21
N MET A 298 -21.99 -20.89 29.07
CA MET A 298 -21.28 -20.23 27.96
C MET A 298 -19.81 -20.67 27.89
N ALA A 299 -19.08 -20.60 29.01
CA ALA A 299 -17.68 -21.00 29.05
C ALA A 299 -17.52 -22.51 28.85
N GLU A 300 -18.47 -23.34 29.31
CA GLU A 300 -18.49 -24.79 29.04
C GLU A 300 -18.68 -25.09 27.55
N GLU A 301 -19.61 -24.44 26.84
CA GLU A 301 -19.86 -24.73 25.42
C GLU A 301 -18.82 -24.12 24.48
N LEU A 302 -18.25 -22.94 24.79
CA LEU A 302 -17.03 -22.47 24.10
C LEU A 302 -15.89 -23.49 24.28
N LYS A 303 -15.68 -23.96 25.50
CA LYS A 303 -14.64 -24.97 25.79
C LYS A 303 -14.94 -26.34 25.17
N ASN A 304 -16.20 -26.71 24.97
CA ASN A 304 -16.56 -27.88 24.18
C ASN A 304 -16.22 -27.65 22.69
N SER A 305 -16.44 -26.45 22.16
CA SER A 305 -16.07 -26.10 20.79
C SER A 305 -14.56 -26.18 20.53
N LEU A 306 -13.69 -25.90 21.53
CA LEU A 306 -12.23 -26.16 21.43
C LEU A 306 -11.89 -27.61 21.09
N SER A 307 -12.75 -28.57 21.40
CA SER A 307 -12.49 -30.00 21.14
C SER A 307 -12.86 -30.43 19.71
N ILE A 308 -13.54 -29.57 18.94
CA ILE A 308 -13.96 -29.82 17.55
C ILE A 308 -13.70 -28.64 16.60
N THR A 309 -13.02 -27.58 17.06
CA THR A 309 -12.59 -26.44 16.24
C THR A 309 -11.58 -26.89 15.17
N PRO A 310 -11.64 -26.32 13.95
CA PRO A 310 -10.60 -26.50 12.95
C PRO A 310 -9.41 -25.51 13.10
N TYR A 311 -9.50 -24.52 14.01
CA TYR A 311 -8.56 -23.38 14.06
C TYR A 311 -7.57 -23.43 15.25
N GLN A 312 -6.50 -22.62 15.19
CA GLN A 312 -5.52 -22.46 16.29
C GLN A 312 -6.11 -21.71 17.50
N PRO A 313 -5.43 -21.62 18.66
CA PRO A 313 -6.01 -21.00 19.86
C PRO A 313 -6.37 -19.50 19.70
N THR A 314 -5.49 -18.69 19.11
CA THR A 314 -5.75 -17.25 18.85
C THR A 314 -6.82 -17.05 17.79
N GLU A 315 -6.82 -17.89 16.75
CA GLU A 315 -7.82 -17.91 15.68
C GLU A 315 -9.19 -18.32 16.19
N THR A 316 -9.29 -19.41 16.97
CA THR A 316 -10.53 -19.88 17.60
C THR A 316 -11.08 -18.82 18.57
N ILE A 317 -10.21 -18.15 19.32
CA ILE A 317 -10.60 -17.01 20.17
C ILE A 317 -11.13 -15.84 19.33
N SER A 318 -10.50 -15.55 18.18
CA SER A 318 -10.97 -14.51 17.26
C SER A 318 -12.32 -14.89 16.63
N ASP A 319 -12.47 -16.11 16.13
CA ASP A 319 -13.71 -16.68 15.59
C ASP A 319 -14.83 -16.69 16.62
N TRP A 320 -14.57 -17.00 17.90
CA TRP A 320 -15.56 -16.86 18.95
C TRP A 320 -16.00 -15.42 19.17
N ILE A 321 -15.06 -14.47 19.21
CA ILE A 321 -15.36 -13.04 19.35
C ILE A 321 -16.17 -12.57 18.13
N GLU A 322 -15.81 -13.01 16.94
CA GLU A 322 -16.42 -12.64 15.66
C GLU A 322 -17.82 -13.25 15.50
N GLN A 323 -18.00 -14.53 15.80
CA GLN A 323 -19.30 -15.20 15.84
C GLN A 323 -20.18 -14.60 16.94
N PHE A 324 -19.68 -14.38 18.17
CA PHE A 324 -20.45 -13.72 19.23
C PHE A 324 -20.80 -12.27 18.85
N THR A 325 -19.90 -11.54 18.18
CA THR A 325 -20.18 -10.18 17.66
C THR A 325 -21.28 -10.24 16.63
N THR A 326 -21.17 -11.14 15.66
CA THR A 326 -22.16 -11.35 14.59
C THR A 326 -23.53 -11.71 15.16
N PHE A 327 -23.60 -12.67 16.10
CA PHE A 327 -24.87 -13.10 16.71
C PHE A 327 -25.49 -12.01 17.63
N SER A 328 -24.68 -11.19 18.30
CA SER A 328 -25.17 -10.09 19.16
C SER A 328 -25.63 -8.87 18.36
N ALA A 329 -24.84 -8.47 17.34
CA ALA A 329 -25.22 -7.45 16.37
C ALA A 329 -26.49 -7.86 15.63
N ALA A 330 -26.63 -9.15 15.30
CA ALA A 330 -27.88 -9.72 14.83
C ALA A 330 -29.03 -9.45 15.81
N TYR A 331 -28.93 -9.90 17.06
CA TYR A 331 -29.99 -9.74 18.06
C TYR A 331 -30.34 -8.29 18.44
N GLY A 332 -29.69 -7.26 17.87
CA GLY A 332 -29.95 -5.85 18.16
C GLY A 332 -29.45 -5.42 19.55
N SER A 333 -28.61 -6.25 20.18
CA SER A 333 -27.97 -6.01 21.46
C SER A 333 -26.47 -6.15 21.23
N PRO A 334 -25.77 -5.07 20.80
CA PRO A 334 -24.37 -5.13 20.38
C PRO A 334 -23.48 -5.88 21.36
N PHE A 335 -22.53 -6.65 20.84
CA PHE A 335 -21.56 -7.34 21.68
C PHE A 335 -20.60 -6.33 22.29
N ASP A 336 -20.85 -5.93 23.54
CA ASP A 336 -19.86 -5.16 24.27
C ASP A 336 -18.75 -6.11 24.73
N SER A 337 -17.70 -6.19 23.91
CA SER A 337 -16.52 -7.00 24.20
C SER A 337 -15.79 -6.49 25.45
N TYR A 338 -16.04 -5.28 25.96
CA TYR A 338 -15.40 -4.78 27.17
C TYR A 338 -15.88 -5.48 28.47
N PRO A 339 -17.15 -5.46 28.90
CA PRO A 339 -17.62 -6.22 30.06
C PRO A 339 -17.48 -7.73 29.85
N PHE A 340 -17.63 -8.24 28.62
CA PHE A 340 -17.29 -9.63 28.29
C PHE A 340 -15.81 -9.93 28.56
N SER A 341 -14.89 -9.06 28.10
CA SER A 341 -13.45 -9.10 28.41
C SER A 341 -13.12 -8.91 29.89
N ASN A 342 -14.11 -8.66 30.76
CA ASN A 342 -13.97 -8.57 32.21
C ASN A 342 -14.79 -9.62 32.98
N LEU A 343 -15.51 -10.54 32.30
CA LEU A 343 -16.05 -11.73 32.96
C LEU A 343 -14.89 -12.59 33.45
N SER A 344 -14.98 -13.09 34.70
CA SER A 344 -13.99 -14.01 35.28
C SER A 344 -13.76 -15.23 34.40
N GLU A 345 -14.84 -15.83 33.93
CA GLU A 345 -14.91 -17.01 33.08
C GLU A 345 -14.26 -16.80 31.69
N TRP A 346 -14.11 -15.54 31.26
CA TRP A 346 -13.51 -15.19 29.97
C TRP A 346 -12.11 -14.58 30.11
N GLN A 347 -11.77 -13.83 31.16
CA GLN A 347 -10.37 -13.47 31.41
C GLN A 347 -9.51 -14.69 31.74
N GLU A 348 -10.08 -15.72 32.38
CA GLU A 348 -9.41 -17.01 32.58
C GLU A 348 -9.18 -17.76 31.24
N LEU A 349 -9.91 -17.39 30.18
CA LEU A 349 -9.83 -17.94 28.83
C LEU A 349 -8.90 -17.10 27.90
N ILE A 350 -8.78 -15.79 28.12
CA ILE A 350 -8.16 -14.81 27.19
C ILE A 350 -6.82 -14.19 27.62
N ARG A 351 -6.40 -14.30 28.88
CA ARG A 351 -5.27 -13.55 29.48
C ARG A 351 -3.91 -13.53 28.70
N SER A 352 -3.80 -12.65 27.65
CA SER A 352 -2.73 -12.63 26.60
C SER A 352 -2.43 -11.37 25.66
N THR A 353 -3.02 -10.15 25.72
CA THR A 353 -3.17 -9.21 24.54
C THR A 353 -2.30 -7.88 24.41
N LEU A 354 -2.57 -6.97 23.41
CA LEU A 354 -1.63 -6.04 22.69
C LEU A 354 -1.98 -4.48 22.63
N LEU A 355 -1.12 -3.56 22.08
CA LEU A 355 -1.11 -2.05 22.28
C LEU A 355 -0.54 -1.11 21.12
N ASN A 356 -0.47 0.25 21.34
CA ASN A 356 0.44 1.35 20.76
C ASN A 356 -0.05 2.39 19.65
N ARG A 357 0.44 3.70 19.61
CA ARG A 357 0.36 4.78 18.50
C ARG A 357 0.96 6.24 18.79
N PRO A 358 1.14 7.20 17.80
CA PRO A 358 2.06 8.43 17.82
C PRO A 358 1.57 9.88 17.32
N PHE A 359 2.48 10.91 17.14
CA PHE A 359 2.49 12.24 16.35
C PHE A 359 2.38 13.65 17.08
N SER A 360 2.73 14.92 16.63
CA SER A 360 3.64 15.68 15.64
C SER A 360 3.44 17.27 15.81
N THR A 361 3.89 18.40 15.15
CA THR A 361 4.83 19.02 14.09
C THR A 361 4.90 20.63 14.18
N TYR A 362 5.84 21.44 13.54
CA TYR A 362 5.78 22.98 13.45
C TYR A 362 6.64 23.79 12.36
N LYS A 363 6.67 25.18 12.32
CA LYS A 363 7.10 26.12 11.17
C LYS A 363 7.45 27.65 11.48
N TRP A 364 8.36 28.38 10.74
CA TRP A 364 8.59 29.91 10.74
C TRP A 364 9.24 30.59 9.43
N LYS A 365 10.35 31.45 9.39
CA LYS A 365 11.25 31.87 8.21
C LYS A 365 12.54 32.81 8.47
N PRO A 366 13.80 32.53 7.98
CA PRO A 366 15.11 33.28 8.21
C PRO A 366 16.10 33.51 6.99
N LYS A 367 17.37 33.96 7.24
CA LYS A 367 18.57 33.87 6.34
C LYS A 367 19.39 32.57 6.50
N VAL A 368 19.64 32.13 7.74
CA VAL A 368 20.38 30.90 8.06
C VAL A 368 19.45 29.91 8.75
N SER A 369 19.62 28.62 8.48
CA SER A 369 18.99 27.56 9.28
C SER A 369 20.05 26.76 10.04
N ILE A 370 20.03 26.91 11.37
CA ILE A 370 20.81 26.12 12.31
C ILE A 370 20.03 24.83 12.58
N ILE A 371 20.60 23.67 12.29
CA ILE A 371 19.96 22.36 12.42
C ILE A 371 20.61 21.55 13.56
N THR A 372 19.80 20.94 14.43
CA THR A 372 20.29 20.28 15.65
C THR A 372 19.43 19.07 16.00
N SER A 373 20.07 17.91 16.16
CA SER A 373 19.49 16.74 16.83
C SER A 373 19.60 16.89 18.34
N VAL A 374 18.53 16.56 19.07
CA VAL A 374 18.43 16.69 20.53
C VAL A 374 18.30 15.30 21.16
N PHE A 375 19.43 14.67 21.47
CA PHE A 375 19.47 13.33 22.07
C PHE A 375 20.40 13.28 23.29
N LYS A 376 19.89 12.78 24.42
CA LYS A 376 20.59 12.66 25.73
C LYS A 376 21.28 13.98 26.15
N GLY A 377 20.64 15.09 25.86
CA GLY A 377 21.18 16.45 25.88
C GLY A 377 21.12 17.17 27.23
N ASP A 378 20.63 16.54 28.30
CA ASP A 378 20.41 17.17 29.61
C ASP A 378 21.64 17.91 30.17
N LYS A 379 22.83 17.32 30.02
CA LYS A 379 24.10 17.94 30.47
C LYS A 379 24.50 19.17 29.67
N TYR A 380 23.84 19.46 28.54
CA TYR A 380 24.30 20.41 27.53
C TYR A 380 23.28 21.50 27.14
N ILE A 381 21.98 21.18 27.11
CA ILE A 381 20.97 21.95 26.36
C ILE A 381 20.85 23.43 26.77
N GLU A 382 20.94 23.78 28.07
CA GLU A 382 20.92 25.18 28.54
C GLU A 382 22.16 25.96 28.07
N HIS A 383 23.33 25.31 28.01
CA HIS A 383 24.57 25.93 27.55
C HIS A 383 24.59 26.09 26.02
N PHE A 384 24.13 25.07 25.29
CA PHE A 384 23.95 25.11 23.84
C PHE A 384 23.00 26.25 23.42
N LEU A 385 21.81 26.32 24.03
CA LEU A 385 20.83 27.37 23.71
C LEU A 385 21.35 28.76 24.05
N LYS A 386 22.15 28.90 25.10
CA LYS A 386 22.84 30.15 25.43
C LYS A 386 23.90 30.52 24.38
N ASP A 387 24.72 29.57 23.94
CA ASP A 387 25.78 29.77 22.94
C ASP A 387 25.22 30.18 21.58
N ILE A 388 24.21 29.45 21.08
CA ILE A 388 23.55 29.74 19.80
C ILE A 388 22.78 31.07 19.85
N THR A 389 22.07 31.37 20.95
CA THR A 389 21.37 32.68 21.10
C THR A 389 22.32 33.86 21.38
N GLN A 390 23.63 33.61 21.53
CA GLN A 390 24.68 34.62 21.59
C GLN A 390 25.38 34.86 20.24
N GLN A 391 24.99 34.17 19.16
CA GLN A 391 25.47 34.50 17.82
C GLN A 391 25.01 35.91 17.41
N THR A 392 25.96 36.73 16.97
CA THR A 392 25.80 38.10 16.43
C THR A 392 24.61 38.24 15.47
N VAL A 393 24.47 37.29 14.54
CA VAL A 393 23.41 37.25 13.52
C VAL A 393 22.22 36.34 13.91
N PHE A 394 22.06 35.95 15.18
CA PHE A 394 21.01 35.00 15.59
C PHE A 394 19.59 35.47 15.25
N ALA A 395 19.32 36.78 15.24
CA ALA A 395 18.03 37.33 14.82
C ALA A 395 17.70 37.08 13.34
N GLU A 396 18.70 36.77 12.52
CA GLU A 396 18.57 36.38 11.11
C GLU A 396 18.63 34.86 10.91
N CYS A 397 18.84 34.09 11.98
CA CYS A 397 18.92 32.63 11.97
C CYS A 397 17.61 32.01 12.49
N GLU A 398 17.19 30.87 11.95
CA GLU A 398 16.34 29.94 12.70
C GLU A 398 17.18 28.87 13.39
N LEU A 399 16.63 28.30 14.46
CA LEU A 399 17.17 27.11 15.11
C LEU A 399 16.10 26.02 15.07
N ILE A 400 16.34 24.97 14.28
CA ILE A 400 15.49 23.79 14.17
C ILE A 400 16.06 22.71 15.09
N LEU A 401 15.36 22.47 16.20
CA LEU A 401 15.64 21.43 17.17
C LEU A 401 14.70 20.26 16.92
N VAL A 402 15.24 19.14 16.46
CA VAL A 402 14.49 17.89 16.34
C VAL A 402 14.92 16.95 17.46
N ASN A 403 13.97 16.49 18.25
CA ASN A 403 14.16 15.51 19.32
C ASN A 403 13.70 14.13 18.80
N PRO A 404 14.63 13.22 18.45
CA PRO A 404 14.34 11.88 17.96
C PRO A 404 14.01 10.93 19.14
N ASN A 405 12.90 11.21 19.81
CA ASN A 405 12.46 10.57 21.06
C ASN A 405 13.57 10.31 22.11
N SER A 406 14.37 11.33 22.40
CA SER A 406 15.39 11.32 23.47
C SER A 406 14.81 10.85 24.80
N PRO A 407 15.54 9.98 25.54
CA PRO A 407 15.19 9.60 26.91
C PRO A 407 15.58 10.67 27.96
N GLY A 408 16.03 11.85 27.52
CA GLY A 408 16.34 12.99 28.38
C GLY A 408 15.11 13.82 28.78
N ASN A 409 15.37 14.94 29.45
CA ASN A 409 14.40 15.92 29.89
C ASN A 409 14.80 17.33 29.39
N GLU A 410 15.17 17.43 28.12
CA GLU A 410 15.63 18.67 27.49
C GLU A 410 14.47 19.64 27.20
N GLU A 411 13.28 19.09 26.98
CA GLU A 411 12.09 19.80 26.50
C GLU A 411 11.62 21.00 27.37
N PRO A 412 11.63 20.94 28.71
CA PRO A 412 11.30 22.10 29.55
C PRO A 412 12.28 23.27 29.36
N VAL A 413 13.56 22.98 29.11
CA VAL A 413 14.58 24.00 28.83
C VAL A 413 14.34 24.60 27.44
N ILE A 414 14.08 23.77 26.43
CA ILE A 414 13.80 24.24 25.06
C ILE A 414 12.56 25.14 25.04
N LYS A 415 11.45 24.72 25.67
CA LYS A 415 10.22 25.52 25.77
C LYS A 415 10.45 26.88 26.44
N LYS A 416 11.27 26.95 27.50
CA LYS A 416 11.71 28.21 28.11
C LYS A 416 12.38 29.14 27.10
N TYR A 417 13.28 28.62 26.25
CA TYR A 417 13.93 29.44 25.22
C TYR A 417 12.98 29.83 24.06
N MET A 418 12.08 28.95 23.61
CA MET A 418 11.08 29.25 22.58
C MET A 418 10.16 30.43 22.96
N THR A 419 9.77 30.54 24.24
CA THR A 419 8.96 31.69 24.70
C THR A 419 9.67 33.05 24.61
N ARG A 420 11.01 33.06 24.51
CA ARG A 420 11.84 34.26 24.35
C ARG A 420 12.29 34.48 22.91
N TYR A 421 12.45 33.41 22.14
CA TYR A 421 13.05 33.41 20.80
C TYR A 421 12.12 32.66 19.82
N PRO A 422 11.19 33.36 19.13
CA PRO A 422 10.20 32.73 18.24
C PRO A 422 10.81 32.18 16.94
N ASN A 423 12.11 32.39 16.73
CA ASN A 423 12.92 31.78 15.68
C ASN A 423 13.45 30.38 16.05
N ILE A 424 13.18 29.90 17.27
CA ILE A 424 13.45 28.51 17.69
C ILE A 424 12.22 27.65 17.39
N ILE A 425 12.40 26.64 16.56
CA ILE A 425 11.41 25.62 16.23
C ILE A 425 11.82 24.33 16.94
N TYR A 426 10.91 23.74 17.70
CA TYR A 426 11.09 22.43 18.32
C TYR A 426 10.11 21.43 17.72
N ILE A 427 10.60 20.27 17.33
CA ILE A 427 9.82 19.14 16.83
C ILE A 427 10.27 17.93 17.64
N LYS A 428 9.32 17.24 18.29
CA LYS A 428 9.58 15.91 18.86
C LYS A 428 9.01 14.85 17.91
N LEU A 429 9.81 13.82 17.66
CA LEU A 429 9.42 12.60 16.95
C LEU A 429 9.07 11.50 17.96
N ASP A 430 8.28 10.53 17.53
CA ASP A 430 7.84 9.39 18.33
C ASP A 430 8.89 8.26 18.40
N GLU A 431 9.86 8.27 17.47
CA GLU A 431 10.97 7.33 17.36
C GLU A 431 12.27 8.06 16.93
N ASP A 432 13.38 7.32 16.86
CA ASP A 432 14.69 7.86 16.44
C ASP A 432 15.01 7.39 15.01
N PRO A 433 14.95 8.26 13.98
CA PRO A 433 15.23 7.90 12.59
C PRO A 433 16.72 7.97 12.23
N GLY A 434 17.60 8.36 13.17
CA GLY A 434 19.01 8.61 12.92
C GLY A 434 19.42 10.08 12.98
N LEU A 435 20.72 10.32 13.16
CA LEU A 435 21.35 11.64 13.32
C LEU A 435 21.26 12.49 12.04
N TYR A 436 21.66 11.94 10.90
CA TYR A 436 21.66 12.67 9.64
C TYR A 436 20.31 12.62 8.93
N GLU A 437 19.43 11.65 9.20
CA GLU A 437 18.03 11.78 8.75
C GLU A 437 17.30 12.90 9.52
N VAL A 438 17.58 13.06 10.83
CA VAL A 438 17.20 14.29 11.56
C VAL A 438 17.76 15.55 10.89
N TRP A 439 19.00 15.53 10.38
CA TRP A 439 19.55 16.67 9.62
C TRP A 439 18.82 16.85 8.29
N ASN A 440 18.56 15.80 7.52
CA ASN A 440 17.83 15.83 6.25
C ASN A 440 16.42 16.43 6.42
N MET A 441 15.65 15.95 7.39
CA MET A 441 14.36 16.52 7.78
C MET A 441 14.50 18.01 8.11
N SER A 442 15.53 18.39 8.88
CA SER A 442 15.79 19.78 9.26
C SER A 442 16.19 20.66 8.06
N ILE A 443 16.88 20.11 7.05
CA ILE A 443 17.26 20.80 5.81
C ILE A 443 16.06 20.92 4.87
N GLY A 444 15.17 19.93 4.83
CA GLY A 444 13.86 20.04 4.17
C GLY A 444 13.04 21.19 4.75
N LEU A 445 12.96 21.25 6.09
CA LEU A 445 12.26 22.30 6.84
C LEU A 445 12.98 23.66 6.83
N ALA A 446 14.29 23.70 6.56
CA ALA A 446 15.12 24.90 6.55
C ALA A 446 14.66 25.92 5.50
N ARG A 447 14.47 27.17 5.92
CA ARG A 447 14.02 28.26 5.06
C ARG A 447 15.09 29.34 4.85
N GLY A 448 16.28 29.13 5.42
CA GLY A 448 17.49 29.90 5.16
C GLY A 448 18.04 29.66 3.75
N HIS A 449 18.82 30.63 3.28
CA HIS A 449 19.70 30.49 2.13
C HIS A 449 21.01 29.78 2.50
N TYR A 450 21.45 29.95 3.74
CA TYR A 450 22.58 29.26 4.35
C TYR A 450 22.11 28.21 5.38
N ILE A 451 22.86 27.13 5.52
CA ILE A 451 22.62 26.04 6.48
C ILE A 451 23.85 25.88 7.37
N THR A 452 23.66 25.48 8.64
CA THR A 452 24.75 25.00 9.51
C THR A 452 24.23 23.98 10.51
N ASN A 453 24.93 22.86 10.73
CA ASN A 453 24.61 21.89 11.77
C ASN A 453 25.22 22.32 13.12
N ALA A 454 24.56 22.10 14.24
CA ALA A 454 25.13 22.44 15.55
C ALA A 454 24.85 21.36 16.59
N ASN A 455 25.92 20.74 17.10
CA ASN A 455 25.88 19.71 18.14
C ASN A 455 25.66 20.33 19.53
N LEU A 456 25.10 19.57 20.47
CA LEU A 456 24.78 20.07 21.81
C LEU A 456 26.02 20.28 22.70
N ASP A 457 27.08 19.49 22.51
CA ASP A 457 28.34 19.55 23.26
C ASP A 457 29.20 20.75 22.85
N ASP A 458 29.21 21.03 21.55
CA ASP A 458 30.10 21.96 20.86
C ASP A 458 29.70 23.43 21.02
N ARG A 459 30.67 24.36 20.95
CA ARG A 459 30.46 25.79 21.23
C ARG A 459 31.04 26.67 20.12
N ARG A 460 30.44 27.83 19.87
CA ARG A 460 30.81 28.72 18.75
C ARG A 460 31.23 30.10 19.25
N ALA A 461 32.22 30.71 18.58
CA ALA A 461 32.51 32.12 18.76
C ALA A 461 31.26 32.96 18.42
N PRO A 462 30.95 34.07 19.12
CA PRO A 462 29.76 34.89 18.84
C PRO A 462 29.67 35.41 17.39
N ARG A 463 30.80 35.53 16.69
CA ARG A 463 30.89 35.94 15.27
C ARG A 463 30.91 34.77 14.28
N HIS A 464 30.83 33.51 14.72
CA HIS A 464 31.06 32.34 13.86
C HIS A 464 30.18 32.38 12.61
N ILE A 465 28.86 32.46 12.79
CA ILE A 465 27.93 32.41 11.65
C ILE A 465 28.09 33.65 10.76
N GLU A 466 28.33 34.84 11.35
CA GLU A 466 28.55 36.08 10.60
C GLU A 466 29.78 36.02 9.69
N GLU A 467 30.95 35.61 10.21
CA GLU A 467 32.19 35.53 9.44
C GLU A 467 32.09 34.50 8.29
N HIS A 468 31.41 33.37 8.52
CA HIS A 468 31.20 32.36 7.47
C HIS A 468 30.21 32.81 6.40
N MET A 469 29.11 33.47 6.80
CA MET A 469 28.19 34.11 5.85
C MET A 469 28.92 35.16 5.01
N ARG A 470 29.74 36.01 5.64
CA ARG A 470 30.51 37.04 4.96
C ARG A 470 31.47 36.44 3.93
N ALA A 471 32.17 35.36 4.29
CA ALA A 471 33.04 34.65 3.35
C ALA A 471 32.27 34.04 2.16
N LEU A 472 31.07 33.48 2.38
CA LEU A 472 30.20 33.03 1.29
C LEU A 472 29.66 34.20 0.44
N ASP A 473 29.30 35.33 1.04
CA ASP A 473 28.81 36.51 0.31
C ASP A 473 29.94 37.19 -0.50
N GLU A 474 31.18 37.20 0.01
CA GLU A 474 32.37 37.76 -0.63
C GLU A 474 33.02 36.82 -1.67
N HIS A 475 32.81 35.50 -1.55
CA HIS A 475 33.25 34.48 -2.51
C HIS A 475 32.05 33.69 -3.09
N PRO A 476 31.34 34.23 -4.10
CA PRO A 476 30.16 33.59 -4.69
C PRO A 476 30.40 32.21 -5.32
N ASP A 477 31.66 31.87 -5.65
CA ASP A 477 32.06 30.58 -6.20
C ASP A 477 32.47 29.55 -5.13
N VAL A 478 32.41 29.91 -3.85
CA VAL A 478 32.52 29.00 -2.70
C VAL A 478 31.13 28.55 -2.26
N ASP A 479 30.98 27.27 -1.97
CA ASP A 479 29.73 26.63 -1.56
C ASP A 479 29.68 26.35 -0.05
N VAL A 480 30.83 26.02 0.53
CA VAL A 480 30.99 25.56 1.92
C VAL A 480 32.16 26.29 2.57
N VAL A 481 31.95 26.83 3.77
CA VAL A 481 32.99 27.44 4.60
C VAL A 481 33.06 26.74 5.96
N CYS A 482 34.27 26.55 6.47
CA CYS A 482 34.54 26.13 7.85
C CYS A 482 35.70 26.95 8.46
N ALA A 483 36.07 26.67 9.72
CA ALA A 483 37.09 27.43 10.44
C ALA A 483 37.74 26.61 11.56
N PRO A 484 39.05 26.76 11.83
CA PRO A 484 39.79 26.04 12.86
C PRO A 484 39.06 25.92 14.20
N LEU A 485 39.21 24.75 14.83
CA LEU A 485 38.52 24.41 16.07
C LEU A 485 39.50 24.39 17.23
N LYS A 486 39.22 25.15 18.29
CA LYS A 486 39.82 24.90 19.61
C LYS A 486 39.30 23.55 20.12
N VAL A 487 40.11 22.80 20.85
CA VAL A 487 39.74 21.45 21.34
C VAL A 487 39.85 21.39 22.85
N THR A 488 38.75 21.02 23.52
CA THR A 488 38.71 20.86 24.98
C THR A 488 38.19 19.47 25.36
N MET A 489 38.54 19.01 26.57
CA MET A 489 37.93 17.83 27.21
C MET A 489 36.93 18.25 28.31
N GLN A 490 36.75 19.55 28.53
CA GLN A 490 35.84 20.07 29.56
C GLN A 490 34.48 20.44 28.92
N PRO A 491 33.37 19.78 29.31
CA PRO A 491 32.05 20.09 28.77
C PRO A 491 31.56 21.46 29.25
N ASN A 492 30.78 22.14 28.40
CA ASN A 492 30.11 23.42 28.70
C ASN A 492 31.02 24.63 28.96
N GLU A 493 32.26 24.61 28.50
CA GLU A 493 33.08 25.83 28.41
C GLU A 493 32.46 26.89 27.47
N THR A 494 33.00 28.11 27.46
CA THR A 494 32.49 29.21 26.62
C THR A 494 33.60 29.83 25.78
N TRP A 495 33.24 30.57 24.72
CA TRP A 495 34.23 31.19 23.82
C TRP A 495 35.30 32.04 24.53
N ASP A 496 34.89 32.80 25.55
CA ASP A 496 35.76 33.70 26.32
C ASP A 496 36.47 33.00 27.50
N ASN A 497 36.01 31.81 27.91
CA ASN A 497 36.55 31.05 29.03
C ASN A 497 36.52 29.54 28.74
N ASN A 498 37.64 29.04 28.23
CA ASN A 498 37.89 27.64 27.86
C ASN A 498 39.33 27.25 28.19
N THR A 499 39.56 25.97 28.42
CA THR A 499 40.85 25.34 28.74
C THR A 499 41.39 24.52 27.57
N ALA A 500 41.10 24.99 26.34
CA ALA A 500 41.42 24.30 25.10
C ALA A 500 42.91 23.94 25.00
N HIS A 501 43.19 22.66 24.79
CA HIS A 501 44.53 22.08 24.85
C HIS A 501 45.20 21.98 23.46
N ALA A 502 44.41 22.06 22.40
CA ALA A 502 44.87 22.07 21.01
C ALA A 502 43.99 23.00 20.14
N VAL A 503 44.45 23.30 18.93
CA VAL A 503 43.65 23.92 17.87
C VAL A 503 43.86 23.14 16.58
N TRP A 504 42.81 22.54 16.03
CA TRP A 504 42.85 21.75 14.79
C TRP A 504 42.72 22.64 13.55
N TYR A 505 43.28 22.15 12.42
CA TYR A 505 43.27 22.78 11.10
C TYR A 505 43.99 24.13 10.95
N VAL A 506 44.72 24.58 11.97
CA VAL A 506 45.59 25.77 11.87
C VAL A 506 46.73 25.50 10.87
N GLY A 507 46.78 26.27 9.78
CA GLY A 507 47.80 26.13 8.73
C GLY A 507 47.45 25.14 7.62
N PHE A 508 46.25 24.56 7.63
CA PHE A 508 45.70 23.82 6.50
C PHE A 508 45.34 24.79 5.33
N PRO A 509 45.31 24.33 4.06
CA PRO A 509 44.95 25.19 2.92
C PRO A 509 43.65 25.98 3.08
N GLU A 510 43.67 27.25 2.64
CA GLU A 510 42.54 28.18 2.66
C GLU A 510 41.41 27.79 1.70
N TYR A 511 41.75 27.05 0.63
CA TYR A 511 40.82 26.34 -0.25
C TYR A 511 41.25 24.88 -0.31
N PHE A 512 40.29 23.96 -0.30
CA PHE A 512 40.56 22.53 -0.31
C PHE A 512 39.57 21.76 -1.21
N GLY A 513 39.98 20.58 -1.69
CA GLY A 513 39.24 19.74 -2.63
C GLY A 513 39.27 18.26 -2.24
N THR A 514 38.86 17.36 -3.13
CA THR A 514 38.56 15.95 -2.78
C THR A 514 39.73 15.20 -2.14
N GLU A 515 40.97 15.50 -2.53
CA GLU A 515 42.18 14.88 -1.97
C GLU A 515 42.40 15.27 -0.49
N ASP A 516 42.00 16.47 -0.10
CA ASP A 516 42.16 17.02 1.27
C ASP A 516 41.20 16.40 2.30
N PHE A 517 40.23 15.58 1.87
CA PHE A 517 39.32 14.83 2.74
C PHE A 517 39.93 13.51 3.24
N PHE A 518 41.16 13.19 2.85
CA PHE A 518 41.88 11.98 3.25
C PHE A 518 43.13 12.32 4.07
N GLN A 519 43.39 11.56 5.12
CA GLN A 519 44.65 11.62 5.87
C GLN A 519 45.18 10.21 6.19
N GLU A 520 46.49 10.12 6.43
CA GLU A 520 47.14 8.89 6.88
C GLU A 520 47.10 8.78 8.42
N LYS A 521 46.56 7.67 8.95
CA LYS A 521 46.37 7.42 10.40
C LYS A 521 47.71 7.11 11.12
N TRP A 522 48.62 8.09 11.19
CA TRP A 522 49.91 7.98 11.88
C TRP A 522 49.78 7.79 13.40
N TRP A 523 48.68 8.28 13.98
CA TRP A 523 48.38 8.25 15.41
C TRP A 523 47.70 6.95 15.88
N ALA A 524 47.26 6.09 14.95
CA ALA A 524 46.65 4.81 15.28
C ALA A 524 47.68 3.74 15.71
N GLU A 525 47.18 2.66 16.31
CA GLU A 525 47.93 1.48 16.74
C GLU A 525 47.53 0.23 15.93
N GLY A 526 48.30 -0.85 16.07
CA GLY A 526 48.05 -2.11 15.36
C GLY A 526 48.04 -1.96 13.83
N GLU A 527 47.14 -2.68 13.17
CA GLU A 527 47.01 -2.70 11.71
C GLU A 527 46.40 -1.41 11.11
N GLU A 528 45.93 -0.46 11.91
CA GLU A 528 45.40 0.82 11.39
C GLU A 528 46.52 1.84 11.08
N LYS A 529 47.70 1.66 11.68
CA LYS A 529 48.79 2.63 11.59
C LYS A 529 49.33 2.74 10.17
N GLY A 530 49.22 3.93 9.57
CA GLY A 530 49.63 4.18 8.19
C GLY A 530 48.58 3.81 7.13
N LYS A 531 47.35 3.45 7.52
CA LYS A 531 46.22 3.39 6.57
C LYS A 531 45.67 4.80 6.31
N ILE A 532 45.13 5.02 5.12
CA ILE A 532 44.35 6.21 4.80
C ILE A 532 42.97 6.11 5.48
N GLY A 533 42.42 7.24 5.92
CA GLY A 533 41.07 7.37 6.48
C GLY A 533 40.60 8.82 6.47
N SER A 534 39.52 9.11 7.21
CA SER A 534 38.88 10.43 7.19
C SER A 534 39.79 11.55 7.70
N GLN A 535 40.01 12.58 6.87
CA GLN A 535 40.27 13.92 7.36
C GLN A 535 38.92 14.57 7.66
N ASN A 536 38.69 14.90 8.92
CA ASN A 536 37.42 15.43 9.41
C ASN A 536 37.26 16.93 9.04
N LEU A 537 37.16 17.21 7.75
CA LEU A 537 36.83 18.50 7.15
C LEU A 537 35.57 18.35 6.30
N PRO A 538 34.72 19.38 6.18
CA PRO A 538 34.68 20.67 6.88
C PRO A 538 34.18 20.59 8.35
N HIS A 539 34.36 19.47 9.04
CA HIS A 539 34.08 19.22 10.47
C HIS A 539 32.63 19.47 10.93
N CYS A 540 32.42 19.54 12.25
CA CYS A 540 31.10 19.57 12.88
C CYS A 540 30.41 20.96 12.93
N MET A 541 30.95 21.99 12.26
CA MET A 541 30.43 23.36 12.37
C MET A 541 30.24 24.18 11.05
N PRO A 542 30.35 23.61 9.83
CA PRO A 542 30.40 24.39 8.59
C PRO A 542 29.15 25.23 8.38
N VAL A 543 29.30 26.30 7.59
CA VAL A 543 28.16 27.01 7.01
C VAL A 543 28.24 26.83 5.50
N TRP A 544 27.13 26.44 4.88
CA TRP A 544 27.07 26.16 3.44
C TRP A 544 25.82 26.72 2.78
N ARG A 545 25.85 26.89 1.46
CA ARG A 545 24.67 27.27 0.67
C ARG A 545 23.66 26.14 0.65
N LYS A 546 22.37 26.43 0.86
CA LYS A 546 21.31 25.39 0.74
C LYS A 546 21.31 24.73 -0.65
N SER A 547 21.68 25.48 -1.69
CA SER A 547 21.79 25.00 -3.08
C SER A 547 22.81 23.87 -3.30
N VAL A 548 23.71 23.61 -2.35
CA VAL A 548 24.56 22.39 -2.37
C VAL A 548 23.69 21.13 -2.47
N HIS A 549 22.54 21.10 -1.78
CA HIS A 549 21.61 19.96 -1.81
C HIS A 549 20.81 19.84 -3.11
N GLU A 550 20.69 20.91 -3.92
CA GLU A 550 20.00 20.87 -5.22
C GLU A 550 20.80 20.06 -6.25
N LYS A 551 22.13 20.05 -6.11
CA LYS A 551 23.06 19.31 -6.98
C LYS A 551 23.54 18.00 -6.36
N ASN A 552 23.77 17.99 -5.04
CA ASN A 552 24.40 16.88 -4.33
C ASN A 552 23.42 16.10 -3.43
N GLY A 553 22.12 16.36 -3.48
CA GLY A 553 21.12 15.65 -2.68
C GLY A 553 21.33 15.83 -1.18
N TYR A 554 21.10 14.75 -0.41
CA TYR A 554 21.08 14.77 1.05
C TYR A 554 22.15 13.83 1.65
N PHE A 555 22.28 13.82 2.99
CA PHE A 555 23.17 12.91 3.71
C PHE A 555 22.57 11.49 3.68
N ASP A 556 23.40 10.48 3.43
CA ASP A 556 22.96 9.07 3.38
C ASP A 556 23.46 8.34 4.64
N GLU A 557 22.84 8.62 5.80
CA GLU A 557 23.14 7.94 7.09
C GLU A 557 23.06 6.44 6.98
N ILE A 558 22.08 6.00 6.21
CA ILE A 558 21.86 4.64 5.80
C ILE A 558 23.19 4.21 5.13
N GLY A 559 23.60 4.82 4.02
CA GLY A 559 24.72 4.39 3.18
C GLY A 559 26.11 4.39 3.78
N TYR A 560 26.34 5.16 4.83
CA TYR A 560 27.68 5.45 5.36
C TYR A 560 27.74 5.51 6.89
N GLY A 561 26.64 5.19 7.58
CA GLY A 561 26.52 5.20 9.04
C GLY A 561 26.95 6.54 9.64
N ALA A 562 27.75 6.46 10.70
CA ALA A 562 28.34 7.63 11.36
C ALA A 562 29.26 8.48 10.45
N SER A 563 29.69 7.97 9.29
CA SER A 563 30.57 8.64 8.32
C SER A 563 29.82 9.29 7.14
N ALA A 564 28.49 9.43 7.22
CA ALA A 564 27.68 10.05 6.16
C ALA A 564 27.92 11.55 5.98
N ASP A 565 28.48 12.23 6.98
CA ASP A 565 29.04 13.57 6.80
C ASP A 565 30.25 13.55 5.85
N TRP A 566 31.23 12.69 6.13
CA TRP A 566 32.45 12.54 5.33
C TRP A 566 32.13 12.18 3.87
N GLU A 567 31.18 11.26 3.65
CA GLU A 567 30.72 10.96 2.28
C GLU A 567 30.01 12.14 1.62
N PHE A 568 29.08 12.81 2.31
CA PHE A 568 28.34 13.91 1.72
C PHE A 568 29.28 15.03 1.23
N TRP A 569 30.30 15.36 2.02
CA TRP A 569 31.28 16.37 1.63
C TRP A 569 32.22 15.90 0.51
N LEU A 570 32.65 14.62 0.52
CA LEU A 570 33.38 14.02 -0.60
C LEU A 570 32.57 14.06 -1.90
N ARG A 571 31.28 13.70 -1.85
CA ARG A 571 30.33 13.73 -2.97
C ARG A 571 30.08 15.15 -3.48
N CYS A 572 29.99 16.13 -2.58
CA CYS A 572 29.97 17.54 -2.97
C CYS A 572 31.28 17.94 -3.68
N SER A 573 32.43 17.50 -3.18
CA SER A 573 33.75 17.86 -3.74
C SER A 573 34.02 17.21 -5.10
N THR A 574 33.72 15.92 -5.29
CA THR A 574 33.83 15.24 -6.61
C THR A 574 32.88 15.83 -7.65
N ASN A 575 31.68 16.25 -7.24
CA ASN A 575 30.76 16.99 -8.10
C ASN A 575 31.21 18.44 -8.36
N GLY A 576 32.29 18.91 -7.74
CA GLY A 576 32.91 20.21 -7.99
C GLY A 576 32.30 21.38 -7.20
N SER A 577 31.70 21.13 -6.05
CA SER A 577 31.44 22.19 -5.06
C SER A 577 32.73 22.59 -4.35
N LYS A 578 32.89 23.89 -4.05
CA LYS A 578 34.15 24.42 -3.50
C LYS A 578 34.08 24.68 -1.99
N PHE A 579 35.19 24.37 -1.32
CA PHE A 579 35.36 24.49 0.11
C PHE A 579 36.42 25.53 0.46
N MET A 580 36.18 26.30 1.53
CA MET A 580 37.11 27.29 2.09
C MET A 580 37.27 27.09 3.59
N LEU A 581 38.50 27.24 4.08
CA LEU A 581 38.84 27.26 5.51
C LEU A 581 39.28 28.67 5.92
N LEU A 582 38.56 29.27 6.87
CA LEU A 582 38.91 30.57 7.44
C LEU A 582 40.19 30.48 8.28
N ARG A 583 40.96 31.57 8.36
CA ARG A 583 42.30 31.57 8.98
C ARG A 583 42.31 31.62 10.51
N GLU A 584 41.22 32.04 11.14
CA GLU A 584 41.11 32.17 12.60
C GLU A 584 40.18 31.10 13.18
N PRO A 585 40.46 30.57 14.38
CA PRO A 585 39.55 29.65 15.03
C PRO A 585 38.25 30.33 15.43
N LEU A 586 37.12 29.67 15.15
CA LEU A 586 35.77 30.17 15.44
C LEU A 586 34.88 29.16 16.18
N GLY A 587 35.35 27.93 16.42
CA GLY A 587 34.63 26.92 17.20
C GLY A 587 35.44 26.36 18.37
N ILE A 588 34.76 25.71 19.31
CA ILE A 588 35.32 24.84 20.35
C ILE A 588 34.64 23.47 20.22
N TYR A 589 35.44 22.46 19.90
CA TYR A 589 35.04 21.05 19.87
C TYR A 589 35.21 20.40 21.24
N LEU A 590 34.23 19.60 21.67
CA LEU A 590 34.38 18.74 22.85
C LEU A 590 34.90 17.34 22.44
N GLU A 591 36.13 17.04 22.85
CA GLU A 591 36.65 15.69 22.83
C GLU A 591 36.16 14.89 24.06
N ASP A 592 34.96 14.33 23.96
CA ASP A 592 34.48 13.27 24.86
C ASP A 592 34.96 11.90 24.31
N PRO A 593 35.75 11.10 25.06
CA PRO A 593 36.14 9.75 24.64
C PRO A 593 34.95 8.81 24.39
N GLN A 594 33.75 9.17 24.85
CA GLN A 594 32.51 8.43 24.62
C GLN A 594 31.60 9.05 23.54
N SER A 595 32.11 9.97 22.71
CA SER A 595 31.37 10.53 21.57
C SER A 595 30.79 9.46 20.65
N TYR A 596 29.69 9.77 19.97
CA TYR A 596 28.91 8.86 19.12
C TYR A 596 29.80 8.09 18.10
N ASN A 597 30.60 8.82 17.32
CA ASN A 597 31.51 8.26 16.31
C ASN A 597 32.65 7.39 16.90
N ARG A 598 32.83 7.35 18.23
CA ARG A 598 33.85 6.52 18.93
C ARG A 598 33.25 5.30 19.66
N ARG A 599 31.95 5.02 19.47
CA ARG A 599 31.23 3.91 20.15
C ARG A 599 30.90 2.70 19.27
N PHE A 600 31.18 2.74 17.96
CA PHE A 600 30.76 1.71 17.01
C PHE A 600 31.94 1.10 16.22
N GLU A 601 32.11 -0.22 16.32
CA GLU A 601 33.10 -0.99 15.56
C GLU A 601 32.80 -1.00 14.03
N SER A 602 31.53 -0.80 13.64
CA SER A 602 31.07 -0.77 12.24
C SER A 602 31.52 0.47 11.44
N THR A 603 32.09 1.50 12.09
CA THR A 603 32.69 2.66 11.41
C THR A 603 33.75 2.25 10.39
N VAL A 604 34.50 1.18 10.69
CA VAL A 604 35.62 0.67 9.88
C VAL A 604 35.17 0.21 8.49
N ASP A 605 33.94 -0.32 8.34
CA ASP A 605 33.46 -0.82 7.04
C ASP A 605 32.85 0.28 6.17
N PHE A 606 32.21 1.28 6.76
CA PHE A 606 31.82 2.49 6.04
C PHE A 606 33.03 3.32 5.59
N GLU A 607 34.09 3.42 6.40
CA GLU A 607 35.34 4.04 5.95
C GLU A 607 35.97 3.29 4.76
N LYS A 608 36.01 1.94 4.78
CA LYS A 608 36.47 1.13 3.63
C LYS A 608 35.67 1.41 2.37
N LYS A 609 34.33 1.46 2.47
CA LYS A 609 33.44 1.75 1.34
C LYS A 609 33.73 3.14 0.75
N ILE A 610 33.82 4.18 1.58
CA ILE A 610 34.14 5.54 1.14
C ILE A 610 35.51 5.59 0.46
N LEU A 611 36.51 4.87 0.97
CA LEU A 611 37.82 4.75 0.33
C LEU A 611 37.75 4.04 -1.03
N GLN A 612 36.92 3.01 -1.19
CA GLN A 612 36.72 2.33 -2.48
C GLN A 612 36.00 3.21 -3.50
N GLU A 613 34.98 3.95 -3.10
CA GLU A 613 34.16 4.78 -4.00
C GLU A 613 34.83 6.12 -4.36
N TYR A 614 35.57 6.73 -3.43
CA TYR A 614 36.13 8.07 -3.60
C TYR A 614 37.66 8.11 -3.67
N TYR A 615 38.40 7.35 -2.86
CA TYR A 615 39.86 7.42 -2.83
C TYR A 615 40.52 6.62 -3.97
N VAL A 616 40.11 5.36 -4.17
CA VAL A 616 40.70 4.51 -5.22
C VAL A 616 40.63 5.17 -6.61
N PRO A 617 39.49 5.69 -7.09
CA PRO A 617 39.41 6.32 -8.42
C PRO A 617 40.21 7.63 -8.55
N LEU A 618 40.59 8.30 -7.46
CA LEU A 618 41.54 9.42 -7.49
C LEU A 618 42.98 8.92 -7.68
N THR A 619 43.35 7.86 -6.96
CA THR A 619 44.69 7.25 -7.07
C THR A 619 44.94 6.56 -8.42
N GLU A 620 43.91 6.01 -9.06
CA GLU A 620 44.02 5.43 -10.40
C GLU A 620 44.18 6.52 -11.48
N LYS A 621 43.48 7.65 -11.35
CA LYS A 621 43.59 8.79 -12.28
C LYS A 621 44.94 9.51 -12.22
N SER A 622 45.64 9.44 -11.09
CA SER A 622 46.99 10.03 -10.93
C SER A 622 48.12 9.09 -11.38
N ASN A 623 47.93 7.76 -11.31
CA ASN A 623 48.91 6.77 -11.77
C ASN A 623 48.78 6.46 -13.28
N GLY A 624 49.10 7.44 -14.12
CA GLY A 624 48.94 7.37 -15.57
C GLY A 624 49.86 6.38 -16.31
N ASN A 625 49.55 5.08 -16.27
CA ASN A 625 49.77 4.14 -17.37
C ASN A 625 49.07 2.79 -17.13
N GLY A 626 47.98 2.53 -17.86
CA GLY A 626 47.28 1.25 -17.85
C GLY A 626 45.85 1.40 -18.36
N SER A 627 45.59 0.92 -19.58
CA SER A 627 44.21 0.75 -20.05
C SER A 627 43.61 -0.46 -19.34
N LEU A 628 42.86 -0.23 -18.27
CA LEU A 628 42.01 -1.26 -17.68
C LEU A 628 40.83 -1.52 -18.62
N ASP A 629 40.99 -2.59 -19.40
CA ASP A 629 39.97 -3.12 -20.29
C ASP A 629 38.84 -3.72 -19.43
N VAL A 630 37.66 -3.10 -19.49
CA VAL A 630 36.50 -3.48 -18.67
C VAL A 630 35.81 -4.74 -19.25
N SER A 631 36.41 -5.41 -20.24
CA SER A 631 36.00 -6.76 -20.67
C SER A 631 36.41 -7.88 -19.70
N GLN A 632 37.15 -7.60 -18.62
CA GLN A 632 37.55 -8.59 -17.61
C GLN A 632 37.12 -8.27 -16.18
N THR A 633 35.80 -8.04 -15.99
CA THR A 633 35.10 -8.89 -15.02
C THR A 633 34.42 -10.02 -15.77
N GLU A 634 35.22 -11.02 -16.17
CA GLU A 634 34.68 -12.38 -16.22
C GLU A 634 34.07 -12.66 -14.84
N GLU A 635 32.84 -13.18 -14.78
CA GLU A 635 32.52 -13.99 -13.61
C GLU A 635 33.61 -15.06 -13.55
N GLN A 636 34.23 -15.25 -12.38
CA GLN A 636 34.89 -16.53 -12.15
C GLN A 636 33.79 -17.57 -12.10
N ASP A 637 33.48 -18.12 -13.28
CA ASP A 637 32.86 -19.42 -13.46
C ASP A 637 33.86 -20.45 -12.94
N SER A 638 33.97 -20.49 -11.61
CA SER A 638 34.72 -21.49 -10.87
C SER A 638 34.17 -22.83 -11.33
N GLY A 639 34.98 -23.57 -12.09
CA GLY A 639 34.55 -24.67 -12.98
C GLY A 639 33.90 -25.86 -12.28
N PHE A 640 32.72 -25.62 -11.70
CA PHE A 640 31.69 -26.59 -11.41
C PHE A 640 31.03 -26.93 -12.73
N GLU A 641 31.03 -28.21 -13.08
CA GLU A 641 30.12 -28.72 -14.08
C GLU A 641 28.69 -28.45 -13.57
N ASP A 642 27.94 -27.56 -14.23
CA ASP A 642 26.57 -27.21 -13.83
C ASP A 642 25.66 -28.43 -14.02
N SER A 643 25.48 -29.19 -12.94
CA SER A 643 24.74 -30.46 -12.94
C SER A 643 23.24 -30.28 -13.20
N GLY A 644 22.72 -29.06 -13.05
CA GLY A 644 21.29 -28.77 -12.99
C GLY A 644 20.58 -29.34 -11.76
N ASP A 645 21.31 -29.97 -10.83
CA ASP A 645 20.78 -30.61 -9.62
C ASP A 645 21.31 -29.90 -8.37
N TYR A 646 20.60 -28.83 -7.97
CA TYR A 646 20.96 -28.00 -6.84
C TYR A 646 20.30 -28.48 -5.54
N PRO A 647 20.96 -28.35 -4.36
CA PRO A 647 20.40 -28.81 -3.08
C PRO A 647 19.03 -28.20 -2.76
N LYS A 648 18.03 -29.03 -2.44
CA LYS A 648 16.67 -28.56 -2.18
C LYS A 648 16.55 -28.00 -0.77
N LYS A 649 16.89 -26.72 -0.61
CA LYS A 649 16.95 -26.01 0.67
C LYS A 649 15.73 -25.14 1.00
N LEU A 650 14.79 -24.94 0.06
CA LEU A 650 13.75 -23.91 0.18
C LEU A 650 12.36 -24.51 0.43
N ASN A 651 11.66 -24.08 1.48
CA ASN A 651 10.24 -24.34 1.62
C ASN A 651 9.44 -23.21 0.93
N LEU A 652 9.02 -23.51 -0.30
CA LEU A 652 8.25 -22.64 -1.19
C LEU A 652 6.74 -22.93 -1.15
N ALA A 653 6.25 -23.73 -0.19
CA ALA A 653 4.87 -24.23 -0.20
C ALA A 653 3.82 -23.10 -0.19
N SER A 654 4.04 -22.05 0.62
CA SER A 654 3.22 -20.82 0.64
C SER A 654 3.38 -20.02 -0.65
N ALA A 655 4.62 -19.72 -1.05
CA ALA A 655 4.96 -18.90 -2.21
C ALA A 655 4.50 -19.49 -3.57
N LEU A 656 4.31 -20.81 -3.65
CA LEU A 656 3.78 -21.49 -4.84
C LEU A 656 2.25 -21.63 -4.84
N GLN A 657 1.60 -21.50 -3.69
CA GLN A 657 0.13 -21.56 -3.58
C GLN A 657 -0.53 -20.18 -3.75
N TYR A 658 0.18 -19.09 -3.42
CA TYR A 658 -0.40 -17.75 -3.43
C TYR A 658 -0.57 -17.16 -4.85
N HIS A 659 -1.68 -16.45 -5.06
CA HIS A 659 -2.04 -15.82 -6.32
C HIS A 659 -1.65 -14.33 -6.35
N TYR A 660 -0.48 -14.02 -6.92
CA TYR A 660 0.05 -12.65 -7.03
C TYR A 660 -0.63 -11.78 -8.11
N GLY A 661 -1.81 -12.16 -8.59
CA GLY A 661 -2.61 -11.41 -9.56
C GLY A 661 -2.38 -11.77 -11.03
N GLU A 662 -3.31 -11.31 -11.87
CA GLU A 662 -3.41 -11.68 -13.30
C GLU A 662 -2.33 -10.97 -14.16
N HIS A 663 -1.14 -11.54 -14.20
CA HIS A 663 -0.04 -11.15 -15.11
C HIS A 663 0.64 -12.42 -15.65
N ARG A 664 0.81 -12.52 -16.98
CA ARG A 664 1.35 -13.73 -17.66
C ARG A 664 2.70 -14.18 -17.08
N SER A 665 3.63 -13.23 -17.04
CA SER A 665 4.91 -13.32 -16.34
C SER A 665 4.90 -12.46 -15.06
N GLY A 666 3.83 -12.58 -14.28
CA GLY A 666 3.72 -11.95 -12.96
C GLY A 666 4.62 -12.63 -11.92
N TRP A 667 4.48 -12.23 -10.66
CA TRP A 667 5.31 -12.79 -9.59
C TRP A 667 5.09 -14.31 -9.38
N SER A 668 3.91 -14.83 -9.71
CA SER A 668 3.67 -16.29 -9.77
C SER A 668 4.57 -17.01 -10.79
N TYR A 669 5.01 -16.36 -11.88
CA TYR A 669 5.99 -16.91 -12.82
C TYR A 669 7.39 -16.98 -12.17
N ALA A 670 7.80 -15.91 -11.49
CA ALA A 670 9.07 -15.86 -10.74
C ALA A 670 9.13 -16.97 -9.67
N MET A 671 8.10 -17.10 -8.82
CA MET A 671 8.06 -18.15 -7.79
C MET A 671 8.01 -19.56 -8.38
N ASN A 672 7.26 -19.79 -9.47
CA ASN A 672 7.24 -21.12 -10.11
C ASN A 672 8.60 -21.53 -10.69
N SER A 673 9.47 -20.60 -11.10
CA SER A 673 10.82 -20.96 -11.55
C SER A 673 11.68 -21.57 -10.44
N LEU A 674 11.50 -21.15 -9.19
CA LEU A 674 12.27 -21.65 -8.04
C LEU A 674 11.83 -23.04 -7.55
N LYS A 675 10.74 -23.58 -8.09
CA LYS A 675 10.13 -24.87 -7.69
C LYS A 675 11.08 -26.07 -7.72
N ALA A 676 12.15 -26.01 -8.52
CA ALA A 676 13.20 -27.04 -8.53
C ALA A 676 13.94 -27.16 -7.19
N LEU A 677 14.08 -26.04 -6.46
CA LEU A 677 14.79 -25.92 -5.18
C LEU A 677 13.93 -26.34 -3.97
N HIS A 678 12.69 -26.77 -4.20
CA HIS A 678 11.70 -26.96 -3.15
C HIS A 678 11.90 -28.24 -2.32
N ASN A 679 11.86 -28.08 -1.00
CA ASN A 679 11.80 -29.12 0.03
C ASN A 679 10.91 -28.65 1.18
N ASP A 680 9.98 -29.48 1.65
CA ASP A 680 9.09 -29.14 2.79
C ASP A 680 9.85 -28.94 4.11
N ALA A 681 11.01 -29.59 4.26
CA ALA A 681 11.92 -29.43 5.39
C ALA A 681 12.99 -28.34 5.15
N GLY A 682 12.82 -27.50 4.13
CA GLY A 682 13.71 -26.37 3.83
C GLY A 682 13.40 -25.10 4.64
N ILE A 683 14.27 -24.11 4.52
CA ILE A 683 14.10 -22.75 5.07
C ILE A 683 12.86 -22.10 4.44
N LEU A 684 12.01 -21.49 5.26
CA LEU A 684 10.76 -20.89 4.80
C LEU A 684 11.02 -19.73 3.84
N VAL A 685 10.24 -19.65 2.76
CA VAL A 685 10.30 -18.55 1.79
C VAL A 685 9.01 -17.73 1.83
N ASP A 686 9.09 -16.50 2.35
CA ASP A 686 8.04 -15.51 2.17
C ASP A 686 8.18 -14.89 0.77
N GLY A 687 7.33 -15.33 -0.15
CA GLY A 687 7.34 -14.86 -1.53
C GLY A 687 7.01 -13.39 -1.70
N PHE A 688 6.36 -12.69 -0.75
CA PHE A 688 5.96 -11.29 -0.91
C PHE A 688 5.68 -10.65 0.46
N ILE A 689 6.73 -10.14 1.10
CA ILE A 689 6.69 -9.80 2.53
C ILE A 689 5.63 -8.73 2.85
N GLU A 690 5.29 -7.85 1.92
CA GLU A 690 4.31 -6.79 2.15
C GLU A 690 2.90 -7.32 2.38
N LYS A 691 2.57 -8.50 1.83
CA LYS A 691 1.36 -9.23 2.20
C LYS A 691 1.40 -9.48 3.72
N LYS A 692 2.43 -10.16 4.20
CA LYS A 692 2.53 -10.50 5.62
C LYS A 692 2.55 -9.27 6.53
N PHE A 693 3.27 -8.21 6.16
CA PHE A 693 3.56 -7.10 7.09
C PHE A 693 2.77 -5.79 6.86
N ALA A 694 2.06 -5.61 5.74
CA ALA A 694 1.38 -4.34 5.42
C ALA A 694 -0.09 -4.43 4.96
N TRP A 695 -0.53 -5.48 4.27
CA TRP A 695 -1.90 -5.52 3.70
C TRP A 695 -2.62 -6.87 3.68
N GLY A 696 -1.97 -7.98 4.03
CA GLY A 696 -2.54 -9.32 3.97
C GLY A 696 -3.57 -9.63 5.06
N TRP A 697 -4.39 -10.63 4.80
CA TRP A 697 -5.53 -11.07 5.62
C TRP A 697 -5.59 -12.59 5.83
N ASP A 698 -4.56 -13.34 5.39
CA ASP A 698 -4.46 -14.75 5.75
C ASP A 698 -4.02 -14.86 7.23
N PRO A 699 -4.37 -15.92 7.97
CA PRO A 699 -3.96 -16.07 9.36
C PRO A 699 -2.43 -16.00 9.53
N GLY A 700 -1.97 -15.06 10.36
CA GLY A 700 -0.56 -14.72 10.54
C GLY A 700 -0.07 -13.47 9.79
N ASP A 701 -0.87 -12.89 8.88
CA ASP A 701 -0.61 -11.60 8.24
C ASP A 701 -0.99 -10.41 9.16
N CYS A 702 -0.59 -9.20 8.80
CA CYS A 702 -0.76 -7.99 9.62
C CYS A 702 -2.22 -7.59 9.94
N ASN A 703 -3.21 -8.02 9.15
CA ASN A 703 -4.63 -7.74 9.43
C ASN A 703 -5.41 -8.94 9.97
N ASN A 704 -4.80 -10.14 10.08
CA ASN A 704 -5.47 -11.34 10.59
C ASN A 704 -4.51 -12.19 11.43
N THR A 705 -4.82 -12.34 12.73
CA THR A 705 -3.99 -13.01 13.75
C THR A 705 -2.47 -12.80 13.60
N PRO A 706 -1.96 -11.54 13.59
CA PRO A 706 -0.57 -11.22 13.26
C PRO A 706 0.45 -12.07 14.05
N THR A 707 1.13 -12.97 13.37
CA THR A 707 2.01 -13.97 13.98
C THR A 707 3.40 -13.88 13.37
N ALA A 708 4.39 -13.52 14.19
CA ALA A 708 5.77 -13.35 13.75
C ALA A 708 6.40 -14.67 13.30
N TYR A 709 7.37 -14.59 12.38
CA TYR A 709 8.21 -15.74 12.06
C TYR A 709 9.17 -16.02 13.22
N THR A 710 9.03 -17.20 13.84
CA THR A 710 9.86 -17.69 14.96
C THR A 710 10.81 -18.82 14.56
N GLU A 711 10.90 -19.09 13.26
CA GLU A 711 11.73 -20.14 12.65
C GLU A 711 12.50 -19.55 11.46
N PRO A 712 13.65 -20.11 11.06
CA PRO A 712 14.46 -19.62 9.95
C PRO A 712 13.67 -19.39 8.65
N TRP A 713 13.72 -18.16 8.15
CA TRP A 713 13.05 -17.75 6.91
C TRP A 713 13.91 -16.82 6.04
N ILE A 714 13.57 -16.75 4.76
CA ILE A 714 14.03 -15.74 3.81
C ILE A 714 12.82 -15.13 3.10
N GLY A 715 12.94 -13.94 2.51
CA GLY A 715 11.79 -13.31 1.85
C GLY A 715 12.13 -12.34 0.73
N PHE A 716 11.11 -11.96 -0.05
CA PHE A 716 11.23 -11.03 -1.18
C PHE A 716 10.48 -9.72 -0.91
N ILE A 717 11.17 -8.60 -1.05
CA ILE A 717 10.59 -7.25 -0.94
C ILE A 717 10.49 -6.57 -2.32
N HIS A 718 9.33 -5.98 -2.56
CA HIS A 718 8.86 -5.41 -3.82
C HIS A 718 8.72 -3.89 -3.74
N CYS A 719 8.30 -3.33 -2.60
CA CYS A 719 8.01 -1.91 -2.47
C CYS A 719 9.32 -1.12 -2.36
N PRO A 720 9.58 -0.16 -3.26
CA PRO A 720 10.78 0.66 -3.21
C PRO A 720 10.63 1.75 -2.12
N PRO A 721 11.75 2.25 -1.56
CA PRO A 721 11.73 3.05 -0.33
C PRO A 721 11.41 4.54 -0.50
N TYR A 722 11.36 5.06 -1.73
CA TYR A 722 11.10 6.47 -2.02
C TYR A 722 9.68 6.74 -2.55
N ALA A 723 8.77 5.77 -2.34
CA ALA A 723 7.34 5.92 -2.55
C ALA A 723 6.80 7.21 -1.86
N PRO A 724 6.04 8.08 -2.55
CA PRO A 724 5.51 9.30 -1.94
C PRO A 724 4.55 8.96 -0.78
N LYS A 725 4.65 9.65 0.36
CA LYS A 725 3.82 9.37 1.55
C LYS A 725 2.30 9.35 1.30
N TRP A 726 1.78 10.15 0.35
CA TRP A 726 0.35 10.11 -0.02
C TRP A 726 -0.03 8.87 -0.86
N PHE A 727 0.94 8.16 -1.44
CA PHE A 727 0.76 6.93 -2.20
C PHE A 727 0.87 5.73 -1.23
N GLN A 728 -0.23 5.47 -0.51
CA GLN A 728 -0.41 4.25 0.32
C GLN A 728 0.74 3.97 1.31
N GLU A 729 1.10 4.95 2.16
CA GLU A 729 2.27 4.93 3.08
C GLU A 729 2.49 3.63 3.86
N HIS A 730 1.41 2.95 4.26
CA HIS A 730 1.45 1.67 4.99
C HIS A 730 2.14 0.53 4.23
N LEU A 731 2.25 0.63 2.91
CA LEU A 731 2.94 -0.34 2.04
C LEU A 731 4.45 -0.07 1.93
N SER A 732 4.95 1.04 2.48
CA SER A 732 6.37 1.39 2.42
C SER A 732 7.22 0.45 3.29
N PRO A 733 8.47 0.13 2.88
CA PRO A 733 9.41 -0.61 3.73
C PRO A 733 9.57 0.02 5.12
N GLN A 734 9.56 1.35 5.23
CA GLN A 734 9.63 2.08 6.50
C GLN A 734 8.44 1.76 7.42
N ALA A 735 7.21 1.80 6.89
CA ALA A 735 6.01 1.45 7.67
C ALA A 735 5.99 -0.03 8.08
N ILE A 736 6.50 -0.91 7.21
CA ILE A 736 6.69 -2.34 7.50
C ILE A 736 7.71 -2.52 8.64
N PHE A 737 8.86 -1.85 8.58
CA PHE A 737 9.93 -2.00 9.57
C PHE A 737 9.57 -1.43 10.94
N ALA A 738 8.71 -0.41 10.98
CA ALA A 738 8.14 0.11 12.22
C ALA A 738 7.10 -0.84 12.88
N SER A 739 6.62 -1.86 12.16
CA SER A 739 5.63 -2.79 12.70
C SER A 739 6.22 -3.77 13.73
N GLN A 740 5.48 -4.05 14.81
CA GLN A 740 5.88 -5.06 15.79
C GLN A 740 6.05 -6.46 15.15
N LEU A 741 5.17 -6.80 14.19
CA LEU A 741 5.21 -8.06 13.46
C LEU A 741 6.55 -8.25 12.71
N TRP A 742 7.07 -7.19 12.09
CA TRP A 742 8.39 -7.19 11.48
C TRP A 742 9.51 -7.31 12.53
N GLN A 743 9.48 -6.46 13.56
CA GLN A 743 10.50 -6.41 14.61
C GLN A 743 10.63 -7.72 15.38
N GLU A 744 9.59 -8.55 15.42
CA GLU A 744 9.65 -9.92 15.94
C GLU A 744 10.16 -10.92 14.89
N SER A 745 9.70 -10.84 13.64
CA SER A 745 10.06 -11.78 12.57
C SER A 745 11.51 -11.65 12.08
N ILE A 746 12.04 -10.43 11.98
CA ILE A 746 13.37 -10.15 11.40
C ILE A 746 14.50 -10.86 12.16
N LYS A 747 14.30 -11.15 13.45
CA LYS A 747 15.21 -11.90 14.33
C LYS A 747 15.53 -13.32 13.85
N TYR A 748 14.68 -13.88 12.99
CA TYR A 748 14.80 -15.23 12.43
C TYR A 748 15.04 -15.22 10.91
N CYS A 749 15.23 -14.03 10.31
CA CYS A 749 15.49 -13.90 8.89
C CYS A 749 16.95 -14.24 8.57
N GLN A 750 17.17 -15.14 7.62
CA GLN A 750 18.52 -15.50 7.11
C GLN A 750 18.92 -14.68 5.88
N GLY A 751 18.05 -13.80 5.40
CA GLY A 751 18.33 -12.86 4.33
C GLY A 751 17.11 -12.51 3.49
N LEU A 752 17.21 -11.41 2.74
CA LEU A 752 16.13 -10.89 1.90
C LEU A 752 16.60 -10.67 0.46
N PHE A 753 15.67 -10.89 -0.47
CA PHE A 753 15.83 -10.59 -1.88
C PHE A 753 15.03 -9.34 -2.25
N CYS A 754 15.58 -8.52 -3.13
CA CYS A 754 14.96 -7.29 -3.62
C CYS A 754 15.23 -7.11 -5.13
N LEU A 755 14.41 -6.29 -5.78
CA LEU A 755 14.29 -6.29 -7.24
C LEU A 755 15.05 -5.16 -7.97
N SER A 756 15.79 -4.33 -7.23
CA SER A 756 16.77 -3.39 -7.77
C SER A 756 17.99 -3.26 -6.84
N GLU A 757 19.14 -2.97 -7.42
CA GLU A 757 20.39 -2.64 -6.72
C GLU A 757 20.25 -1.38 -5.87
N ASP A 758 19.49 -0.38 -6.33
CA ASP A 758 19.11 0.79 -5.53
C ASP A 758 18.31 0.40 -4.27
N SER A 759 17.35 -0.52 -4.39
CA SER A 759 16.63 -1.10 -3.24
C SER A 759 17.58 -1.88 -2.34
N ARG A 760 18.46 -2.74 -2.89
CA ARG A 760 19.44 -3.52 -2.10
C ARG A 760 20.30 -2.60 -1.26
N ARG A 761 20.84 -1.54 -1.88
CA ARG A 761 21.64 -0.53 -1.18
C ARG A 761 20.85 0.01 0.00
N TRP A 762 19.65 0.55 -0.22
CA TRP A 762 18.84 1.11 0.86
C TRP A 762 18.56 0.10 1.99
N LEU A 763 18.18 -1.13 1.64
CA LEU A 763 17.83 -2.20 2.59
C LEU A 763 19.02 -2.70 3.41
N GLN A 764 20.19 -2.89 2.80
CA GLN A 764 21.43 -3.35 3.49
C GLN A 764 21.86 -2.44 4.63
N LYS A 765 21.37 -1.20 4.64
CA LYS A 765 21.69 -0.23 5.67
C LYS A 765 20.46 0.19 6.52
N GLN A 766 19.39 -0.61 6.44
CA GLN A 766 18.25 -0.60 7.38
C GLN A 766 18.14 -1.90 8.17
N LEU A 767 18.74 -3.00 7.70
CA LEU A 767 18.56 -4.34 8.24
C LEU A 767 19.90 -5.07 8.38
N ASP A 768 20.17 -5.64 9.56
CA ASP A 768 21.35 -6.45 9.86
C ASP A 768 21.16 -7.92 9.43
N VAL A 769 20.76 -8.13 8.17
CA VAL A 769 20.63 -9.45 7.53
C VAL A 769 21.14 -9.38 6.08
N PRO A 770 21.63 -10.47 5.47
CA PRO A 770 22.12 -10.42 4.09
C PRO A 770 21.02 -10.01 3.10
N ILE A 771 21.23 -8.94 2.33
CA ILE A 771 20.30 -8.50 1.28
C ILE A 771 20.94 -8.65 -0.09
N VAL A 772 20.24 -9.32 -1.01
CA VAL A 772 20.69 -9.59 -2.38
C VAL A 772 19.74 -8.95 -3.40
N SER A 773 20.31 -8.34 -4.45
CA SER A 773 19.56 -7.82 -5.60
C SER A 773 19.44 -8.90 -6.66
N ILE A 774 18.24 -9.07 -7.22
CA ILE A 774 17.95 -9.99 -8.32
C ILE A 774 17.05 -9.32 -9.35
N ILE A 775 17.15 -9.77 -10.59
CA ILE A 775 16.43 -9.20 -11.73
C ILE A 775 15.09 -9.92 -11.89
N HIS A 776 13.95 -9.19 -11.93
CA HIS A 776 12.64 -9.83 -12.10
C HIS A 776 12.55 -10.53 -13.48
N PRO A 777 12.20 -11.83 -13.54
CA PRO A 777 12.16 -12.59 -14.78
C PRO A 777 10.87 -12.32 -15.57
N THR A 778 10.92 -12.48 -16.89
CA THR A 778 9.73 -12.42 -17.76
C THR A 778 9.93 -13.22 -19.05
N GLU A 779 8.86 -13.80 -19.58
CA GLU A 779 8.89 -14.51 -20.86
C GLU A 779 9.05 -13.55 -22.05
N THR A 780 9.72 -14.01 -23.11
CA THR A 780 9.73 -13.30 -24.40
C THR A 780 8.58 -13.82 -25.27
N PRO A 781 7.59 -12.98 -25.64
CA PRO A 781 6.49 -13.39 -26.51
C PRO A 781 6.93 -13.48 -27.98
N ASP A 782 6.25 -14.31 -28.78
CA ASP A 782 6.47 -14.39 -30.23
C ASP A 782 6.18 -13.06 -30.95
N VAL A 783 5.22 -12.28 -30.44
CA VAL A 783 4.79 -11.00 -30.99
C VAL A 783 5.56 -9.86 -30.30
N THR A 784 6.42 -9.21 -31.07
CA THR A 784 7.28 -8.09 -30.61
C THR A 784 7.13 -6.87 -31.53
N PHE A 785 7.64 -5.71 -31.10
CA PHE A 785 7.56 -4.45 -31.83
C PHE A 785 8.17 -4.53 -33.22
N SER A 786 7.46 -3.97 -34.18
CA SER A 786 7.87 -3.85 -35.58
C SER A 786 7.71 -2.40 -36.02
N MET A 787 8.80 -1.79 -36.51
CA MET A 787 8.76 -0.45 -37.06
C MET A 787 7.82 -0.36 -38.27
N ASP A 788 7.74 -1.42 -39.09
CA ASP A 788 6.77 -1.53 -40.19
C ASP A 788 5.32 -1.48 -39.69
N LYS A 789 4.97 -2.25 -38.63
CA LYS A 789 3.62 -2.20 -38.04
C LYS A 789 3.31 -0.82 -37.45
N PHE A 790 4.28 -0.20 -36.79
CA PHE A 790 4.16 1.11 -36.18
C PHE A 790 3.94 2.21 -37.23
N LEU A 791 4.75 2.24 -38.30
CA LEU A 791 4.62 3.18 -39.42
C LEU A 791 3.35 2.96 -40.26
N ALA A 792 2.85 1.72 -40.32
CA ALA A 792 1.60 1.37 -40.98
C ALA A 792 0.35 1.56 -40.10
N ASN A 793 0.49 1.93 -38.83
CA ASN A 793 -0.62 2.10 -37.90
C ASN A 793 -1.39 3.41 -38.21
N PRO A 794 -2.69 3.37 -38.57
CA PRO A 794 -3.48 4.57 -38.84
C PRO A 794 -3.89 5.34 -37.57
N GLU A 795 -3.80 4.72 -36.39
CA GLU A 795 -3.99 5.36 -35.07
C GLU A 795 -2.78 5.05 -34.16
N PRO A 796 -1.60 5.67 -34.41
CA PRO A 796 -0.45 5.49 -33.55
C PRO A 796 -0.80 5.96 -32.14
N THR A 797 -0.53 5.11 -31.15
CA THR A 797 -0.98 5.30 -29.77
C THR A 797 0.21 5.35 -28.80
N ILE A 798 0.11 6.24 -27.82
CA ILE A 798 0.95 6.25 -26.62
C ILE A 798 0.17 5.63 -25.46
N ILE A 799 0.80 4.66 -24.79
CA ILE A 799 0.11 3.77 -23.84
C ILE A 799 0.76 3.87 -22.46
N GLN A 800 0.01 4.34 -21.47
CA GLN A 800 0.42 4.32 -20.06
C GLN A 800 0.09 2.94 -19.44
N ILE A 801 1.09 2.26 -18.89
CA ILE A 801 0.98 0.84 -18.49
C ILE A 801 1.05 0.68 -16.96
N GLY A 802 -0.05 0.22 -16.36
CA GLY A 802 -0.14 -0.12 -14.94
C GLY A 802 -0.21 1.10 -14.02
N ILE A 803 -0.37 0.83 -12.71
CA ILE A 803 -0.83 1.84 -11.74
C ILE A 803 0.14 2.07 -10.57
N TRP A 804 0.92 1.06 -10.17
CA TRP A 804 1.79 1.12 -9.00
C TRP A 804 2.91 2.15 -9.19
N LEU A 805 2.93 3.19 -8.35
CA LEU A 805 3.89 4.31 -8.37
C LEU A 805 4.01 5.06 -9.70
N ARG A 806 2.99 4.98 -10.57
CA ARG A 806 2.88 5.84 -11.76
C ARG A 806 2.34 7.21 -11.38
N LYS A 807 2.78 8.26 -12.07
CA LYS A 807 2.13 9.57 -12.06
C LYS A 807 0.91 9.52 -12.98
N MET A 808 -0.19 8.95 -12.48
CA MET A 808 -1.33 8.51 -13.28
C MET A 808 -1.95 9.63 -14.15
N HIS A 809 -1.91 10.87 -13.67
CA HIS A 809 -2.36 12.06 -14.37
C HIS A 809 -1.44 12.54 -15.51
N SER A 810 -0.22 12.02 -15.60
CA SER A 810 0.82 12.56 -16.48
C SER A 810 0.43 12.58 -17.96
N ILE A 811 -0.08 11.46 -18.47
CA ILE A 811 -0.47 11.31 -19.88
C ILE A 811 -1.57 12.32 -20.32
N TYR A 812 -2.45 12.77 -19.42
CA TYR A 812 -3.44 13.80 -19.74
C TYR A 812 -2.76 15.13 -20.15
N TYR A 813 -1.64 15.46 -19.49
CA TYR A 813 -0.81 16.65 -19.78
C TYR A 813 0.28 16.43 -20.84
N LEU A 814 0.47 15.21 -21.34
CA LEU A 814 1.45 14.92 -22.40
C LEU A 814 1.05 15.63 -23.72
N PRO A 815 1.84 16.59 -24.24
CA PRO A 815 1.45 17.50 -25.32
C PRO A 815 1.81 16.96 -26.72
N VAL A 816 1.58 15.67 -26.96
CA VAL A 816 1.70 15.03 -28.28
C VAL A 816 0.57 15.45 -29.22
N LYS A 817 0.82 15.36 -30.53
CA LYS A 817 -0.06 15.85 -31.60
C LYS A 817 -0.57 14.73 -32.50
N ASN A 818 0.30 13.81 -32.90
CA ASN A 818 -0.05 12.75 -33.85
C ASN A 818 -0.56 11.48 -33.16
N TYR A 819 -0.41 11.39 -31.83
CA TYR A 819 -0.72 10.19 -31.05
C TYR A 819 -2.09 10.23 -30.37
N LYS A 820 -2.81 9.12 -30.50
CA LYS A 820 -3.88 8.73 -29.58
C LYS A 820 -3.28 8.44 -28.20
N LYS A 821 -3.97 8.77 -27.11
CA LYS A 821 -3.49 8.52 -25.74
C LYS A 821 -4.38 7.48 -25.06
N VAL A 822 -3.77 6.41 -24.54
CA VAL A 822 -4.46 5.30 -23.86
C VAL A 822 -3.85 5.06 -22.48
N VAL A 823 -4.69 4.80 -21.48
CA VAL A 823 -4.28 4.27 -20.17
C VAL A 823 -4.79 2.84 -20.01
N LEU A 824 -3.88 1.91 -19.73
CA LEU A 824 -4.19 0.57 -19.26
C LEU A 824 -4.20 0.60 -17.72
N ARG A 825 -5.39 0.77 -17.12
CA ARG A 825 -5.56 0.84 -15.66
C ARG A 825 -6.17 -0.46 -15.13
N LYS A 826 -6.06 -0.70 -13.81
CA LYS A 826 -6.89 -1.71 -13.13
C LYS A 826 -8.18 -1.04 -12.57
N PRO A 827 -9.31 -1.76 -12.43
CA PRO A 827 -10.60 -1.16 -12.05
C PRO A 827 -10.58 -0.32 -10.76
N TYR A 828 -9.78 -0.71 -9.76
CA TYR A 828 -9.68 -0.05 -8.45
C TYR A 828 -8.74 1.18 -8.41
N SER A 829 -8.20 1.63 -9.54
CA SER A 829 -7.22 2.73 -9.59
C SER A 829 -7.78 4.14 -9.33
N GLY A 830 -9.10 4.28 -9.12
CA GLY A 830 -9.76 5.57 -8.89
C GLY A 830 -9.27 6.32 -7.64
N GLU A 831 -8.89 5.61 -6.56
CA GLU A 831 -8.37 6.26 -5.35
C GLU A 831 -6.99 6.90 -5.57
N MET A 832 -6.10 6.23 -6.30
CA MET A 832 -4.78 6.76 -6.66
C MET A 832 -4.90 8.00 -7.54
N LEU A 833 -5.77 7.95 -8.56
CA LEU A 833 -6.10 9.10 -9.42
C LEU A 833 -6.64 10.27 -8.61
N HIS A 834 -7.69 10.04 -7.81
CA HIS A 834 -8.33 11.11 -7.01
C HIS A 834 -7.36 11.75 -6.01
N THR A 835 -6.53 10.93 -5.35
CA THR A 835 -5.54 11.43 -4.38
C THR A 835 -4.45 12.25 -5.07
N GLU A 836 -3.92 11.79 -6.20
CA GLU A 836 -2.96 12.57 -7.01
C GLU A 836 -3.57 13.90 -7.50
N LYS A 837 -4.83 13.87 -7.96
CA LYS A 837 -5.60 15.05 -8.39
C LYS A 837 -5.74 16.07 -7.27
N GLN A 838 -6.00 15.63 -6.04
CA GLN A 838 -6.08 16.50 -4.87
C GLN A 838 -4.70 17.03 -4.43
N VAL A 839 -3.71 16.15 -4.26
CA VAL A 839 -2.37 16.49 -3.75
C VAL A 839 -1.66 17.53 -4.63
N PHE A 840 -1.81 17.44 -5.94
CA PHE A 840 -1.19 18.37 -6.90
C PHE A 840 -2.16 19.39 -7.51
N ASN A 841 -3.41 19.47 -7.01
CA ASN A 841 -4.47 20.38 -7.50
C ASN A 841 -4.67 20.35 -9.03
N LEU A 842 -4.80 19.15 -9.58
CA LEU A 842 -4.79 18.90 -11.02
C LEU A 842 -6.18 19.13 -11.65
N GLN A 843 -6.16 19.65 -12.88
CA GLN A 843 -7.34 19.91 -13.72
C GLN A 843 -7.16 19.22 -15.08
N PRO A 844 -7.10 17.88 -15.14
CA PRO A 844 -6.93 17.14 -16.40
C PRO A 844 -8.15 17.29 -17.31
N ASN A 845 -7.96 17.15 -18.62
CA ASN A 845 -9.07 16.95 -19.54
C ASN A 845 -9.16 15.49 -19.98
N TYR A 846 -10.13 14.77 -19.43
CA TYR A 846 -10.37 13.35 -19.69
C TYR A 846 -10.79 13.06 -21.14
N SER A 847 -11.33 14.03 -21.89
CA SER A 847 -11.79 13.79 -23.28
C SER A 847 -10.66 13.51 -24.28
N TYR A 848 -9.39 13.62 -23.87
CA TYR A 848 -8.21 13.40 -24.71
C TYR A 848 -7.44 12.12 -24.38
N VAL A 849 -7.96 11.25 -23.51
CA VAL A 849 -7.33 9.98 -23.12
C VAL A 849 -8.39 8.88 -23.10
N GLN A 850 -8.20 7.83 -23.89
CA GLN A 850 -9.01 6.63 -23.80
C GLN A 850 -8.54 5.78 -22.61
N ILE A 851 -9.50 5.21 -21.87
CA ILE A 851 -9.25 4.31 -20.77
C ILE A 851 -9.58 2.88 -21.21
N VAL A 852 -8.75 1.92 -20.80
CA VAL A 852 -8.97 0.47 -20.97
C VAL A 852 -8.69 -0.22 -19.64
N ASP A 853 -9.65 -1.00 -19.15
CA ASP A 853 -9.63 -1.63 -17.82
C ASP A 853 -9.01 -3.04 -17.80
N TYR A 854 -8.92 -3.69 -18.96
CA TYR A 854 -8.31 -5.01 -19.17
C TYR A 854 -7.93 -5.18 -20.65
N LEU A 855 -6.86 -5.94 -20.93
CA LEU A 855 -6.55 -6.48 -22.25
C LEU A 855 -6.18 -7.96 -22.12
N PRO A 856 -6.72 -8.85 -22.97
CA PRO A 856 -6.20 -10.20 -23.15
C PRO A 856 -4.72 -10.22 -23.52
N ASN A 857 -4.06 -11.35 -23.25
CA ASN A 857 -2.61 -11.49 -23.41
C ASN A 857 -2.12 -11.23 -24.85
N ASP A 858 -2.80 -11.83 -25.82
CA ASP A 858 -2.54 -11.69 -27.25
C ASP A 858 -2.88 -10.28 -27.76
N GLU A 859 -3.96 -9.68 -27.27
CA GLU A 859 -4.28 -8.27 -27.55
C GLU A 859 -3.21 -7.33 -27.01
N TYR A 860 -2.70 -7.56 -25.80
CA TYR A 860 -1.63 -6.75 -25.18
C TYR A 860 -0.33 -6.80 -25.99
N ASP A 861 0.10 -7.98 -26.44
CA ASP A 861 1.30 -8.13 -27.28
C ASP A 861 1.11 -7.47 -28.66
N GLU A 862 -0.04 -7.69 -29.31
CA GLU A 862 -0.35 -7.08 -30.61
C GLU A 862 -0.47 -5.55 -30.51
N VAL A 863 -0.99 -5.02 -29.39
CA VAL A 863 -1.04 -3.58 -29.09
C VAL A 863 0.36 -3.01 -28.88
N LEU A 864 1.22 -3.64 -28.07
CA LEU A 864 2.61 -3.20 -27.86
C LEU A 864 3.51 -3.45 -29.07
N SER A 865 3.09 -4.25 -30.06
CA SER A 865 3.86 -4.51 -31.28
C SER A 865 3.89 -3.36 -32.30
N LYS A 866 3.06 -2.33 -32.11
CA LYS A 866 2.78 -1.26 -33.10
C LYS A 866 2.50 0.11 -32.48
N ASN A 867 2.82 0.28 -31.21
CA ASN A 867 2.59 1.47 -30.39
C ASN A 867 3.75 1.62 -29.39
N ILE A 868 3.90 2.80 -28.79
CA ILE A 868 4.97 3.09 -27.82
C ILE A 868 4.41 3.26 -26.41
N ALA A 869 5.19 2.88 -25.40
CA ALA A 869 4.79 2.93 -24.00
C ALA A 869 5.19 4.26 -23.32
N TYR A 870 4.49 4.62 -22.24
CA TYR A 870 4.74 5.84 -21.46
C TYR A 870 4.64 5.57 -19.97
N LEU A 871 5.68 5.93 -19.22
CA LEU A 871 5.80 5.69 -17.79
C LEU A 871 6.48 6.90 -17.12
N GLU A 872 5.71 7.91 -16.71
CA GLU A 872 6.21 8.80 -15.66
C GLU A 872 6.00 8.12 -14.30
N LEU A 873 7.09 7.88 -13.58
CA LEU A 873 7.15 7.15 -12.32
C LEU A 873 7.52 8.07 -11.16
N TYR A 874 7.00 7.79 -9.97
CA TYR A 874 7.51 8.36 -8.72
C TYR A 874 8.73 7.58 -8.23
N ASP A 875 8.63 6.26 -8.17
CA ASP A 875 9.68 5.34 -7.71
C ASP A 875 9.44 3.92 -8.28
N THR A 876 10.44 3.02 -8.29
CA THR A 876 10.32 1.65 -8.83
C THR A 876 11.44 0.70 -8.36
N SER A 877 11.22 -0.60 -8.55
CA SER A 877 12.11 -1.72 -8.17
C SER A 877 11.94 -2.89 -9.14
N ALA A 878 10.76 -3.52 -9.13
CA ALA A 878 10.40 -4.70 -9.91
C ALA A 878 10.32 -4.46 -11.42
N ASN A 879 10.10 -3.21 -11.85
CA ASN A 879 10.21 -2.76 -13.24
C ASN A 879 9.39 -3.58 -14.28
N ASN A 880 8.30 -4.25 -13.89
CA ASN A 880 7.51 -5.15 -14.75
C ASN A 880 7.20 -4.58 -16.15
N ALA A 881 6.69 -3.37 -16.23
CA ALA A 881 6.35 -2.74 -17.52
C ALA A 881 7.59 -2.36 -18.35
N ILE A 882 8.76 -2.15 -17.72
CA ILE A 882 10.04 -1.91 -18.40
C ILE A 882 10.58 -3.23 -18.96
N ILE A 883 10.63 -4.31 -18.17
CA ILE A 883 11.10 -5.63 -18.65
C ILE A 883 10.18 -6.19 -19.74
N GLU A 884 8.87 -5.98 -19.62
CA GLU A 884 7.89 -6.33 -20.66
C GLU A 884 8.13 -5.58 -21.98
N CYS A 885 8.54 -4.30 -21.92
CA CYS A 885 8.93 -3.53 -23.09
C CYS A 885 10.29 -3.96 -23.66
N ILE A 886 11.28 -4.29 -22.82
CA ILE A 886 12.60 -4.79 -23.24
C ILE A 886 12.46 -6.08 -24.06
N VAL A 887 11.75 -7.09 -23.55
CA VAL A 887 11.59 -8.36 -24.28
C VAL A 887 10.74 -8.20 -25.56
N ARG A 888 9.79 -7.26 -25.57
CA ARG A 888 9.00 -6.91 -26.76
C ARG A 888 9.71 -5.97 -27.73
N ASN A 889 10.90 -5.46 -27.41
CA ASN A 889 11.58 -4.40 -28.18
C ASN A 889 10.74 -3.11 -28.34
N THR A 890 9.75 -2.90 -27.47
CA THR A 890 8.78 -1.79 -27.55
C THR A 890 9.40 -0.53 -26.95
N PRO A 891 9.58 0.56 -27.73
CA PRO A 891 10.12 1.80 -27.20
C PRO A 891 9.23 2.38 -26.08
N VAL A 892 9.85 2.77 -24.96
CA VAL A 892 9.16 3.24 -23.76
C VAL A 892 9.72 4.58 -23.29
N LEU A 893 8.88 5.60 -23.24
CA LEU A 893 9.21 6.90 -22.68
C LEU A 893 9.14 6.80 -21.15
N VAL A 894 10.25 7.05 -20.45
CA VAL A 894 10.33 6.92 -18.98
C VAL A 894 11.28 7.96 -18.37
N ASN A 895 11.09 8.33 -17.10
CA ASN A 895 12.05 9.18 -16.37
C ASN A 895 13.21 8.35 -15.77
N PRO A 896 14.47 8.86 -15.80
CA PRO A 896 15.69 8.09 -15.50
C PRO A 896 15.94 7.89 -13.98
N LEU A 897 15.07 7.14 -13.31
CA LEU A 897 15.27 6.69 -11.92
C LEU A 897 16.42 5.67 -11.83
N PRO A 898 17.13 5.54 -10.68
CA PRO A 898 18.24 4.60 -10.52
C PRO A 898 17.84 3.15 -10.89
N ALA A 899 16.76 2.66 -10.29
CA ALA A 899 16.21 1.34 -10.59
C ALA A 899 15.70 1.17 -12.03
N VAL A 900 15.53 2.23 -12.83
CA VAL A 900 15.22 2.11 -14.28
C VAL A 900 16.50 2.02 -15.10
N LYS A 901 17.56 2.74 -14.70
CA LYS A 901 18.90 2.71 -15.33
C LYS A 901 19.57 1.35 -15.22
N GLU A 902 19.36 0.64 -14.11
CA GLU A 902 19.77 -0.76 -13.95
C GLU A 902 19.25 -1.68 -15.06
N TYR A 903 18.06 -1.40 -15.61
CA TYR A 903 17.39 -2.24 -16.60
C TYR A 903 17.56 -1.74 -18.05
N LEU A 904 17.66 -0.43 -18.26
CA LEU A 904 17.69 0.21 -19.58
C LEU A 904 19.03 0.83 -19.99
N GLY A 905 20.03 0.90 -19.09
CA GLY A 905 21.31 1.56 -19.36
C GLY A 905 21.26 3.09 -19.16
N GLU A 906 22.42 3.70 -18.90
CA GLU A 906 22.56 5.15 -18.72
C GLU A 906 22.30 5.96 -20.01
N ASP A 907 22.49 5.33 -21.16
CA ASP A 907 22.43 5.92 -22.50
C ASP A 907 21.08 5.72 -23.22
N TYR A 908 20.06 5.23 -22.52
CA TYR A 908 18.75 4.92 -23.10
C TYR A 908 18.08 6.14 -23.78
N PRO A 909 17.77 6.11 -25.10
CA PRO A 909 17.44 7.34 -25.83
C PRO A 909 16.11 8.02 -25.42
N LEU A 910 15.10 7.24 -24.99
CA LEU A 910 13.77 7.74 -24.61
C LEU A 910 13.62 8.13 -23.13
N TYR A 911 14.72 8.33 -22.40
CA TYR A 911 14.64 9.02 -21.12
C TYR A 911 14.11 10.45 -21.27
N PHE A 912 13.30 10.91 -20.31
CA PHE A 912 12.85 12.30 -20.26
C PHE A 912 12.88 12.90 -18.86
N GLN A 913 13.09 14.21 -18.79
CA GLN A 913 12.98 15.03 -17.58
C GLN A 913 11.73 15.94 -17.60
N SER A 914 11.08 16.09 -18.76
CA SER A 914 9.84 16.86 -18.90
C SER A 914 8.83 16.22 -19.86
N ARG A 915 7.54 16.54 -19.73
CA ARG A 915 6.48 16.06 -20.65
C ARG A 915 6.62 16.67 -22.05
N GLN A 916 7.19 17.87 -22.14
CA GLN A 916 7.53 18.54 -23.40
C GLN A 916 8.65 17.79 -24.14
N GLU A 917 9.69 17.35 -23.44
CA GLU A 917 10.73 16.48 -23.98
C GLU A 917 10.15 15.12 -24.37
N ALA A 918 9.35 14.48 -23.51
CA ALA A 918 8.72 13.20 -23.80
C ALA A 918 7.87 13.25 -25.08
N ALA A 919 7.10 14.33 -25.28
CA ALA A 919 6.34 14.55 -26.51
C ALA A 919 7.24 14.84 -27.71
N ALA A 920 8.33 15.60 -27.55
CA ALA A 920 9.28 15.84 -28.63
C ALA A 920 9.97 14.54 -29.09
N LYS A 921 10.37 13.69 -28.15
CA LYS A 921 10.98 12.38 -28.42
C LYS A 921 9.97 11.37 -28.99
N ALA A 922 8.70 11.43 -28.58
CA ALA A 922 7.64 10.62 -29.19
C ALA A 922 7.42 10.95 -30.67
N GLU A 923 7.50 12.24 -31.04
CA GLU A 923 7.27 12.72 -32.40
C GLU A 923 8.51 12.58 -33.32
N ASP A 924 9.65 12.09 -32.79
CA ASP A 924 10.85 11.76 -33.57
C ASP A 924 10.90 10.27 -33.90
N PHE A 925 10.40 9.90 -35.06
CA PHE A 925 10.32 8.50 -35.48
C PHE A 925 11.70 7.84 -35.73
N ALA A 926 12.75 8.63 -35.97
CA ALA A 926 14.11 8.08 -36.08
C ALA A 926 14.63 7.68 -34.70
N LEU A 927 14.35 8.47 -33.67
CA LEU A 927 14.65 8.13 -32.28
C LEU A 927 13.84 6.92 -31.78
N ILE A 928 12.59 6.77 -32.23
CA ILE A 928 11.78 5.55 -31.97
C ILE A 928 12.42 4.32 -32.62
N GLU A 929 12.90 4.41 -33.86
CA GLU A 929 13.60 3.32 -34.56
C GLU A 929 14.94 2.98 -33.90
N GLU A 930 15.76 3.98 -33.57
CA GLU A 930 17.00 3.84 -32.80
C GLU A 930 16.75 3.12 -31.48
N THR A 931 15.71 3.51 -30.75
CA THR A 931 15.35 2.90 -29.45
C THR A 931 14.84 1.47 -29.61
N HIS A 932 14.09 1.18 -30.67
CA HIS A 932 13.74 -0.20 -31.00
C HIS A 932 15.02 -1.03 -31.26
N HIS A 933 15.97 -0.50 -32.03
CA HIS A 933 17.26 -1.16 -32.27
C HIS A 933 18.11 -1.32 -31.01
N TYR A 934 18.11 -0.34 -30.10
CA TYR A 934 18.76 -0.42 -28.79
C TYR A 934 18.17 -1.58 -27.98
N LEU A 935 16.86 -1.56 -27.72
CA LEU A 935 16.17 -2.61 -26.98
C LEU A 935 16.33 -3.99 -27.64
N LYS A 936 16.34 -4.05 -28.97
CA LYS A 936 16.50 -5.30 -29.73
C LYS A 936 17.80 -6.04 -29.38
N HIS A 937 18.90 -5.32 -29.21
CA HIS A 937 20.23 -5.88 -28.93
C HIS A 937 20.69 -5.69 -27.47
N HIS A 938 19.84 -5.17 -26.58
CA HIS A 938 20.23 -4.87 -25.20
C HIS A 938 20.56 -6.16 -24.41
N PRO A 939 21.77 -6.28 -23.82
CA PRO A 939 22.28 -7.55 -23.29
C PRO A 939 21.54 -8.05 -22.04
N ILE A 940 20.78 -7.19 -21.34
CA ILE A 940 20.05 -7.61 -20.13
C ILE A 940 19.01 -8.71 -20.39
N LYS A 941 18.56 -8.92 -21.63
CA LYS A 941 17.55 -9.93 -21.98
C LYS A 941 17.91 -11.34 -21.53
N GLU A 942 19.19 -11.70 -21.57
CA GLU A 942 19.67 -13.00 -21.09
C GLU A 942 19.41 -13.15 -19.58
N LYS A 943 19.47 -12.04 -18.85
CA LYS A 943 19.21 -11.93 -17.40
C LYS A 943 17.72 -11.85 -17.03
N LEU A 944 16.83 -11.62 -18.00
CA LEU A 944 15.37 -11.61 -17.79
C LEU A 944 14.76 -13.03 -17.80
N THR A 945 15.56 -14.07 -18.02
CA THR A 945 15.06 -15.46 -18.09
C THR A 945 14.80 -16.06 -16.71
N SER A 946 13.85 -16.99 -16.64
CA SER A 946 13.57 -17.77 -15.42
C SER A 946 14.74 -18.68 -15.01
N ASP A 947 15.56 -19.15 -15.96
CA ASP A 947 16.82 -19.86 -15.67
C ASP A 947 17.86 -18.95 -15.00
N TYR A 948 18.05 -17.72 -15.51
CA TYR A 948 18.93 -16.75 -14.87
C TYR A 948 18.44 -16.36 -13.47
N PHE A 949 17.13 -16.17 -13.28
CA PHE A 949 16.57 -15.87 -11.95
C PHE A 949 16.84 -17.01 -10.95
N LEU A 950 16.55 -18.26 -11.33
CA LEU A 950 16.89 -19.45 -10.53
C LEU A 950 18.38 -19.49 -10.19
N LYS A 951 19.26 -19.32 -11.20
CA LYS A 951 20.71 -19.30 -11.00
C LYS A 951 21.19 -18.12 -10.16
N SER A 952 20.51 -16.97 -10.18
CA SER A 952 20.83 -15.83 -9.31
C SER A 952 20.53 -16.14 -7.84
N ILE A 953 19.41 -16.83 -7.54
CA ILE A 953 19.12 -17.35 -6.20
C ILE A 953 20.19 -18.37 -5.79
N VAL A 954 20.51 -19.35 -6.64
CA VAL A 954 21.49 -20.42 -6.32
C VAL A 954 22.93 -19.88 -6.15
N LYS A 955 23.32 -18.87 -6.94
CA LYS A 955 24.61 -18.18 -6.81
C LYS A 955 24.67 -17.21 -5.62
N SER A 956 23.54 -16.82 -5.04
CA SER A 956 23.48 -15.86 -3.91
C SER A 956 24.20 -16.35 -2.65
N GLU A 957 24.68 -15.41 -1.83
CA GLU A 957 25.26 -15.72 -0.52
C GLU A 957 24.22 -16.33 0.44
N ILE A 958 22.99 -15.80 0.43
CA ILE A 958 21.86 -16.29 1.24
C ILE A 958 21.68 -17.80 1.04
N TYR A 959 21.41 -18.23 -0.20
CA TYR A 959 21.16 -19.63 -0.53
C TYR A 959 22.37 -20.55 -0.24
N LYS A 960 23.59 -20.04 -0.43
CA LYS A 960 24.83 -20.78 -0.10
C LYS A 960 24.95 -21.03 1.41
N GLN A 961 24.56 -20.07 2.25
CA GLN A 961 24.64 -20.14 3.71
C GLN A 961 23.53 -20.96 4.38
N LEU A 962 22.37 -21.15 3.74
CA LEU A 962 21.30 -22.02 4.26
C LEU A 962 21.82 -23.46 4.51
N ALA A 963 21.31 -24.14 5.54
CA ALA A 963 21.70 -25.51 5.88
C ALA A 963 21.21 -26.57 4.88
#